data_AF-A0A520K1R1-F1
#
_entry.id   AF-A0A520K1R1-F1
#
_cell.length_a   1.000
_cell.length_b   1.000
_cell.length_c   1.000
_cell.angle_alpha   90.00
_cell.angle_beta   90.00
_cell.angle_gamma   90.00
#
_symmetry.space_group_name_H-M   'P 1'
#
loop_
_entity.id
_entity.type
_entity.pdbx_description
1 polymer ?
#
loop_
_entity_poly.entity_id
_entity_poly.type
_entity_poly.pdbx_seq_one_letter_code
_entity_poly.pdbx_strand_id
1 'polypeptide(L)'
;MRAGIGITGLIVVAMVLVMVPSASAFAVNTVGTIQYEDGTTCPYGWTVCEENLNQSYPDTEPWCEPTDSTPPFWNYLVTGIAESTEEYVRVWVTSPDEEWYGEKIVKLPDAWDADHPGCGFYEINIVVHYQAPPTYAISGYTNPAADKVNITNLNKSDVVKDRSADFINPATGFYNLTLDVMDEVEAGNVLRITACDVTSDYESDCNVSTHEVVNAPGEDDNVNLTLNHYCLNFYPSFPFTTWEQEDWSGPTVMEMLIDHYIDPPDVPNQTVLNETGIGNNQGCNADLTYVDPRGMRYTLNDYLYYPYSPYIAHYGIGSYTAVEGALHYICYWQHLGPGAAPTYGDYSNWMAIRGIHTSENPKGKSQGSYDIYGFWVNDPNPTGIGENTYKSVDQWTGTYFKSLTGVRDGDIYKNRYVAVCEPPVQPDVDVRLVHSKARFSGIITADAIDEELVVDVKGVPLNQVICNRKLDRENENKVVQAAVDSVNECLIPYDRDFAEAFDGTVVDKPMPVKSDTGEYYLVPFGIVSNGRSVSAVIVVDSDGGKFKEASWVKEPTKYLPVTAQDALKIIHKEMNGKSTVNVLEREKVTGKFKKIDIEDAGVDTVGVTYSEAEKQSRKAYLELVCRGGSTYYPDWKITIGESTYYVNQEGELTTT
;
A
#
# COMPACT_ATOMS: atom_id res chain seq x y z
N MET A 1 -84.99 35.29 -17.47
CA MET A 1 -84.80 33.94 -18.04
C MET A 1 -83.40 33.49 -17.62
N ARG A 2 -83.14 32.39 -16.92
CA ARG A 2 -83.92 31.25 -16.42
C ARG A 2 -83.48 31.00 -14.97
N ALA A 3 -84.40 30.52 -14.15
CA ALA A 3 -84.20 30.09 -12.77
C ALA A 3 -83.40 28.78 -12.71
N GLY A 4 -82.62 28.61 -11.65
CA GLY A 4 -81.96 27.36 -11.27
C GLY A 4 -81.70 27.37 -9.77
N ILE A 5 -82.56 26.65 -9.04
CA ILE A 5 -82.52 26.43 -7.60
C ILE A 5 -81.42 25.38 -7.33
N GLY A 6 -80.45 25.69 -6.46
CA GLY A 6 -79.43 24.77 -5.99
C GLY A 6 -79.34 24.84 -4.47
N ILE A 7 -79.78 23.76 -3.82
CA ILE A 7 -79.93 23.60 -2.38
C ILE A 7 -78.55 23.45 -1.73
N THR A 8 -78.21 24.35 -0.80
CA THR A 8 -77.03 24.26 0.07
C THR A 8 -77.30 23.28 1.20
N GLY A 9 -76.82 22.05 1.06
CA GLY A 9 -76.82 21.04 2.13
C GLY A 9 -75.65 21.28 3.08
N LEU A 10 -75.93 21.83 4.25
CA LEU A 10 -74.99 21.93 5.37
C LEU A 10 -74.97 20.57 6.08
N ILE A 11 -73.94 19.74 5.83
CA ILE A 11 -73.70 18.52 6.60
C ILE A 11 -73.01 18.93 7.91
N VAL A 12 -73.79 18.97 8.99
CA VAL A 12 -73.27 19.03 10.36
C VAL A 12 -72.90 17.59 10.74
N VAL A 13 -71.62 17.24 10.66
CA VAL A 13 -71.11 16.02 11.29
C VAL A 13 -71.04 16.30 12.78
N ALA A 14 -72.01 15.78 13.53
CA ALA A 14 -71.92 15.69 14.98
C ALA A 14 -70.81 14.67 15.31
N MET A 15 -69.60 15.15 15.56
CA MET A 15 -68.58 14.39 16.28
C MET A 15 -69.12 14.10 17.67
N VAL A 16 -69.67 12.90 17.85
CA VAL A 16 -69.85 12.32 19.18
C VAL A 16 -68.43 12.08 19.70
N LEU A 17 -67.94 12.98 20.55
CA LEU A 17 -66.84 12.68 21.47
C LEU A 17 -67.35 11.55 22.37
N VAL A 18 -67.08 10.31 21.97
CA VAL A 18 -67.03 9.21 22.91
C VAL A 18 -65.84 9.53 23.79
N MET A 19 -66.08 10.08 24.98
CA MET A 19 -65.10 10.05 26.05
C MET A 19 -64.87 8.57 26.35
N VAL A 20 -63.93 7.95 25.64
CA VAL A 20 -63.37 6.67 26.05
C VAL A 20 -62.73 6.98 27.41
N PRO A 21 -63.12 6.30 28.49
CA PRO A 21 -62.40 6.45 29.74
C PRO A 21 -60.94 6.16 29.46
N SER A 22 -60.08 7.17 29.61
CA SER A 22 -58.64 6.99 29.61
C SER A 22 -58.35 6.00 30.74
N ALA A 23 -57.99 4.77 30.37
CA ALA A 23 -57.53 3.79 31.33
C ALA A 23 -56.35 4.42 32.06
N SER A 24 -56.40 4.46 33.38
CA SER A 24 -55.28 4.97 34.16
C SER A 24 -54.17 3.94 34.08
N ALA A 25 -53.03 4.32 33.48
CA ALA A 25 -51.81 3.55 33.54
C ALA A 25 -51.51 3.12 35.00
N PHE A 26 -51.11 1.86 35.18
CA PHE A 26 -50.72 1.29 36.46
C PHE A 26 -49.34 0.65 36.37
N ALA A 27 -48.65 0.55 37.51
CA ALA A 27 -47.34 -0.07 37.58
C ALA A 27 -47.46 -1.59 37.46
N VAL A 28 -46.61 -2.18 36.61
CA VAL A 28 -46.43 -3.62 36.45
C VAL A 28 -45.13 -3.98 37.13
N ASN A 29 -45.18 -4.77 38.22
CA ASN A 29 -43.96 -5.24 38.88
C ASN A 29 -43.67 -6.66 38.40
N THR A 30 -42.68 -6.82 37.53
CA THR A 30 -42.26 -8.14 37.08
C THR A 30 -41.13 -8.67 37.97
N VAL A 31 -41.29 -9.88 38.48
CA VAL A 31 -40.30 -10.57 39.31
C VAL A 31 -40.04 -11.96 38.75
N GLY A 32 -38.90 -12.57 39.06
CA GLY A 32 -38.67 -13.96 38.67
C GLY A 32 -37.26 -14.44 38.94
N THR A 33 -37.01 -15.70 38.60
CA THR A 33 -35.67 -16.28 38.60
C THR A 33 -35.06 -16.30 37.20
N ILE A 34 -33.74 -16.23 37.14
CA ILE A 34 -32.94 -16.33 35.91
C ILE A 34 -32.02 -17.53 36.08
N GLN A 35 -32.19 -18.52 35.23
CA GLN A 35 -31.50 -19.80 35.33
C GLN A 35 -30.87 -20.18 34.01
N TYR A 36 -29.73 -20.87 34.07
CA TYR A 36 -29.18 -21.58 32.94
C TYR A 36 -30.09 -22.75 32.53
N GLU A 37 -29.90 -23.31 31.34
CA GLU A 37 -30.67 -24.47 30.84
C GLU A 37 -30.63 -25.69 31.77
N ASP A 38 -29.55 -25.86 32.55
CA ASP A 38 -29.38 -26.94 33.52
C ASP A 38 -30.11 -26.70 34.86
N GLY A 39 -30.79 -25.55 34.99
CA GLY A 39 -31.53 -25.12 36.18
C GLY A 39 -30.68 -24.46 37.25
N THR A 40 -29.38 -24.24 37.02
CA THR A 40 -28.53 -23.48 37.95
C THR A 40 -28.80 -21.98 37.85
N THR A 41 -28.70 -21.27 38.97
CA THR A 41 -28.98 -19.83 39.03
C THR A 41 -27.86 -19.02 38.39
N CYS A 42 -28.21 -17.97 37.64
CA CYS A 42 -27.23 -17.07 37.06
C CYS A 42 -26.62 -16.12 38.11
N PRO A 43 -25.38 -15.61 37.90
CA PRO A 43 -24.77 -14.60 38.75
C PRO A 43 -25.59 -13.30 38.85
N TYR A 44 -25.42 -12.57 39.95
CA TYR A 44 -26.02 -11.23 40.11
C TYR A 44 -25.29 -10.17 39.27
N GLY A 45 -25.96 -9.05 38.98
CA GLY A 45 -25.44 -7.94 38.19
C GLY A 45 -25.72 -8.02 36.68
N TRP A 46 -26.57 -8.96 36.24
CA TRP A 46 -27.04 -9.03 34.85
C TRP A 46 -28.14 -7.99 34.63
N THR A 47 -28.24 -7.41 33.44
CA THR A 47 -29.26 -6.38 33.17
C THR A 47 -30.54 -7.07 32.72
N VAL A 48 -31.64 -6.85 33.44
CA VAL A 48 -32.99 -7.33 33.09
C VAL A 48 -33.82 -6.15 32.64
N CYS A 49 -34.44 -6.26 31.48
CA CYS A 49 -35.26 -5.22 30.89
C CYS A 49 -36.69 -5.69 30.65
N GLU A 50 -37.65 -4.77 30.73
CA GLU A 50 -39.07 -4.95 30.45
C GLU A 50 -39.54 -3.90 29.43
N GLU A 51 -40.38 -4.30 28.49
CA GLU A 51 -41.14 -3.39 27.63
C GLU A 51 -42.58 -3.89 27.44
N ASN A 52 -43.51 -2.95 27.29
CA ASN A 52 -44.89 -3.23 26.94
C ASN A 52 -45.01 -3.37 25.42
N LEU A 53 -45.55 -4.48 24.93
CA LEU A 53 -45.67 -4.74 23.49
C LEU A 53 -46.94 -4.15 22.88
N ASN A 54 -47.90 -3.76 23.71
CA ASN A 54 -49.17 -3.20 23.25
C ASN A 54 -49.14 -1.68 23.13
N GLN A 55 -48.29 -1.03 23.92
CA GLN A 55 -48.16 0.42 23.98
C GLN A 55 -46.69 0.80 24.10
N SER A 56 -46.31 1.95 23.54
CA SER A 56 -44.94 2.46 23.66
C SER A 56 -44.91 3.66 24.61
N TYR A 57 -43.94 3.66 25.52
CA TYR A 57 -43.65 4.72 26.47
C TYR A 57 -42.25 5.30 26.17
N PRO A 58 -42.12 6.23 25.20
CA PRO A 58 -40.83 6.61 24.60
C PRO A 58 -39.80 7.19 25.56
N ASP A 59 -40.24 7.73 26.69
CA ASP A 59 -39.39 8.41 27.66
C ASP A 59 -38.89 7.47 28.77
N THR A 60 -39.40 6.24 28.86
CA THR A 60 -39.13 5.33 29.98
C THR A 60 -38.85 3.88 29.58
N GLU A 61 -39.26 3.45 28.38
CA GLU A 61 -38.96 2.11 27.88
C GLU A 61 -37.61 2.02 27.14
N PRO A 62 -36.91 0.87 27.25
CA PRO A 62 -37.23 -0.26 28.13
C PRO A 62 -36.87 0.06 29.60
N TRP A 63 -37.66 -0.46 30.54
CA TRP A 63 -37.34 -0.35 31.97
C TRP A 63 -36.33 -1.41 32.32
N CYS A 64 -35.15 -1.04 32.82
CA CYS A 64 -34.07 -1.99 33.09
C CYS A 64 -33.55 -1.87 34.53
N GLU A 65 -33.35 -3.02 35.18
CA GLU A 65 -32.78 -3.12 36.52
C GLU A 65 -31.75 -4.28 36.56
N PRO A 66 -30.68 -4.18 37.37
CA PRO A 66 -29.74 -5.28 37.55
C PRO A 66 -30.34 -6.40 38.39
N THR A 67 -29.93 -7.64 38.15
CA THR A 67 -30.25 -8.76 39.04
C THR A 67 -29.62 -8.56 40.43
N ASP A 68 -30.40 -8.80 41.48
CA ASP A 68 -29.97 -8.64 42.88
C ASP A 68 -30.51 -9.79 43.76
N SER A 69 -29.81 -10.05 44.86
CA SER A 69 -30.08 -11.04 45.89
C SER A 69 -31.24 -10.70 46.83
N THR A 70 -31.77 -9.49 46.73
CA THR A 70 -32.88 -9.00 47.55
C THR A 70 -34.08 -8.66 46.68
N PRO A 71 -35.21 -9.39 46.80
CA PRO A 71 -35.58 -10.37 47.84
C PRO A 71 -35.05 -11.80 47.60
N PRO A 72 -34.89 -12.62 48.67
CA PRO A 72 -34.12 -13.88 48.65
C PRO A 72 -34.70 -15.03 47.80
N PHE A 73 -35.82 -14.81 47.10
CA PHE A 73 -36.51 -15.81 46.28
C PHE A 73 -36.58 -15.44 44.79
N TRP A 74 -36.27 -14.19 44.41
CA TRP A 74 -36.28 -13.73 43.03
C TRP A 74 -34.90 -13.18 42.66
N ASN A 75 -34.50 -13.35 41.41
CA ASN A 75 -33.24 -12.79 40.90
C ASN A 75 -33.39 -11.34 40.42
N TYR A 76 -34.61 -10.88 40.14
CA TYR A 76 -34.87 -9.53 39.66
C TYR A 76 -36.26 -9.01 40.04
N LEU A 77 -36.38 -7.68 40.01
CA LEU A 77 -37.62 -6.92 40.07
C LEU A 77 -37.48 -5.76 39.07
N VAL A 78 -38.31 -5.74 38.03
CA VAL A 78 -38.42 -4.62 37.09
C VAL A 78 -39.82 -4.02 37.23
N THR A 79 -39.92 -2.69 37.18
CA THR A 79 -41.22 -1.99 37.29
C THR A 79 -41.53 -1.25 36.00
N GLY A 80 -42.44 -1.82 35.21
CA GLY A 80 -42.98 -1.21 34.00
C GLY A 80 -44.34 -0.53 34.18
N ILE A 81 -44.96 -0.18 33.06
CA ILE A 81 -46.27 0.50 33.01
C ILE A 81 -47.19 -0.21 32.00
N ALA A 82 -48.45 -0.43 32.39
CA ALA A 82 -49.51 -0.93 31.52
C ALA A 82 -50.81 -0.15 31.72
N GLU A 83 -51.66 -0.07 30.69
CA GLU A 83 -52.99 0.54 30.80
C GLU A 83 -54.10 -0.51 30.97
N SER A 84 -53.79 -1.77 30.70
CA SER A 84 -54.73 -2.89 30.82
C SER A 84 -54.05 -4.16 31.28
N THR A 85 -54.73 -4.94 32.12
CA THR A 85 -54.25 -6.27 32.50
C THR A 85 -54.25 -7.24 31.32
N GLU A 86 -54.83 -6.90 30.17
CA GLU A 86 -54.82 -7.76 28.97
C GLU A 86 -53.58 -7.56 28.07
N GLU A 87 -52.64 -6.70 28.48
CA GLU A 87 -51.43 -6.38 27.72
C GLU A 87 -50.35 -7.46 27.85
N TYR A 88 -49.46 -7.48 26.87
CA TYR A 88 -48.29 -8.34 26.76
C TYR A 88 -47.06 -7.54 27.17
N VAL A 89 -46.28 -8.11 28.08
CA VAL A 89 -44.97 -7.60 28.45
C VAL A 89 -43.90 -8.56 27.93
N ARG A 90 -42.81 -8.00 27.45
CA ARG A 90 -41.60 -8.72 27.07
C ARG A 90 -40.55 -8.43 28.13
N VAL A 91 -39.97 -9.48 28.67
CA VAL A 91 -38.90 -9.40 29.67
C VAL A 91 -37.71 -10.16 29.13
N TRP A 92 -36.54 -9.54 29.14
CA TRP A 92 -35.31 -10.19 28.69
C TRP A 92 -34.14 -9.85 29.60
N VAL A 93 -33.14 -10.71 29.57
CA VAL A 93 -31.90 -10.55 30.32
C VAL A 93 -30.70 -10.79 29.42
N THR A 94 -29.66 -9.99 29.62
CA THR A 94 -28.35 -10.16 28.97
C THR A 94 -27.25 -10.17 30.04
N SER A 95 -26.30 -11.11 29.92
CA SER A 95 -25.12 -11.13 30.80
C SER A 95 -24.19 -9.93 30.54
N PRO A 96 -23.34 -9.53 31.51
CA PRO A 96 -22.41 -8.41 31.33
C PRO A 96 -21.40 -8.57 30.19
N ASP A 97 -21.12 -9.80 29.78
CA ASP A 97 -20.27 -10.17 28.63
C ASP A 97 -21.07 -10.44 27.35
N GLU A 98 -22.40 -10.28 27.39
CA GLU A 98 -23.33 -10.49 26.29
C GLU A 98 -23.38 -11.94 25.73
N GLU A 99 -22.70 -12.90 26.35
CA GLU A 99 -22.66 -14.29 25.92
C GLU A 99 -23.94 -15.09 26.28
N TRP A 100 -24.76 -14.58 27.18
CA TRP A 100 -25.97 -15.26 27.64
C TRP A 100 -27.20 -14.37 27.51
N TYR A 101 -28.22 -14.92 26.85
CA TYR A 101 -29.48 -14.23 26.60
C TYR A 101 -30.67 -15.12 26.96
N GLY A 102 -31.69 -14.52 27.57
CA GLY A 102 -32.98 -15.17 27.82
C GLY A 102 -34.11 -14.18 27.66
N GLU A 103 -35.23 -14.63 27.10
CA GLU A 103 -36.40 -13.81 26.83
C GLU A 103 -37.69 -14.55 27.18
N LYS A 104 -38.68 -13.80 27.65
CA LYS A 104 -40.03 -14.29 27.81
C LYS A 104 -41.06 -13.20 27.53
N ILE A 105 -42.04 -13.53 26.69
CA ILE A 105 -43.22 -12.70 26.44
C ILE A 105 -44.40 -13.33 27.17
N VAL A 106 -45.06 -12.56 28.02
CA VAL A 106 -46.21 -13.04 28.79
C VAL A 106 -47.33 -12.03 28.73
N LYS A 107 -48.56 -12.54 28.61
CA LYS A 107 -49.75 -11.73 28.82
C LYS A 107 -49.95 -11.55 30.33
N LEU A 108 -50.12 -10.33 30.82
CA LEU A 108 -50.17 -10.05 32.26
C LEU A 108 -51.12 -10.97 33.08
N PRO A 109 -52.32 -11.38 32.64
CA PRO A 109 -53.18 -12.27 33.43
C PRO A 109 -52.60 -13.69 33.55
N ASP A 110 -51.78 -14.09 32.59
CA ASP A 110 -51.17 -15.42 32.50
C ASP A 110 -49.86 -15.48 33.32
N ALA A 111 -49.27 -14.33 33.65
CA ALA A 111 -48.14 -14.20 34.57
C ALA A 111 -48.56 -14.15 36.06
N TRP A 112 -49.85 -14.30 36.33
CA TRP A 112 -50.41 -14.17 37.68
C TRP A 112 -50.24 -15.47 38.48
N ASP A 113 -49.51 -15.39 39.58
CA ASP A 113 -49.49 -16.47 40.56
C ASP A 113 -50.78 -16.44 41.40
N ALA A 114 -51.53 -17.53 41.38
CA ALA A 114 -52.81 -17.68 42.08
C ALA A 114 -52.68 -17.49 43.60
N ASP A 115 -51.46 -17.55 44.15
CA ASP A 115 -51.19 -17.55 45.58
C ASP A 115 -51.02 -16.15 46.21
N HIS A 116 -50.98 -15.06 45.42
CA HIS A 116 -50.83 -13.68 45.94
C HIS A 116 -51.87 -12.67 45.41
N PRO A 117 -53.19 -12.91 45.61
CA PRO A 117 -54.24 -12.03 45.11
C PRO A 117 -54.18 -10.63 45.76
N GLY A 118 -53.70 -9.64 45.00
CA GLY A 118 -53.78 -8.22 45.33
C GLY A 118 -52.47 -7.43 45.37
N CYS A 119 -51.32 -8.07 45.13
CA CYS A 119 -50.02 -7.41 45.29
C CYS A 119 -49.41 -6.82 44.00
N GLY A 120 -49.99 -7.06 42.82
CA GLY A 120 -49.53 -6.46 41.55
C GLY A 120 -48.14 -6.90 41.09
N PHE A 121 -47.72 -8.11 41.49
CA PHE A 121 -46.50 -8.76 41.03
C PHE A 121 -46.83 -9.84 40.00
N TYR A 122 -46.02 -9.91 38.95
CA TYR A 122 -46.14 -10.87 37.86
C TYR A 122 -44.87 -11.72 37.82
N GLU A 123 -44.99 -13.04 38.03
CA GLU A 123 -43.82 -13.91 38.12
C GLU A 123 -43.43 -14.45 36.74
N ILE A 124 -42.26 -14.07 36.25
CA ILE A 124 -41.73 -14.40 34.94
C ILE A 124 -40.33 -15.01 35.09
N ASN A 125 -40.28 -16.34 35.21
CA ASN A 125 -39.01 -17.08 35.22
C ASN A 125 -38.41 -17.13 33.80
N ILE A 126 -37.14 -16.74 33.68
CA ILE A 126 -36.37 -16.68 32.42
C ILE A 126 -35.31 -17.78 32.45
N VAL A 127 -35.22 -18.55 31.37
CA VAL A 127 -34.09 -19.45 31.13
C VAL A 127 -33.15 -18.75 30.14
N VAL A 128 -31.87 -18.68 30.47
CA VAL A 128 -30.84 -18.09 29.62
C VAL A 128 -30.09 -19.18 28.87
N HIS A 129 -29.78 -18.87 27.63
CA HIS A 129 -29.09 -19.74 26.70
C HIS A 129 -27.75 -19.09 26.34
N TYR A 130 -26.72 -19.91 26.15
CA TYR A 130 -25.44 -19.42 25.61
C TYR A 130 -25.70 -19.01 24.17
N GLN A 131 -25.58 -17.71 23.91
CA GLN A 131 -25.65 -17.18 22.57
C GLN A 131 -24.22 -17.20 22.03
N ALA A 132 -23.90 -18.24 21.27
CA ALA A 132 -22.64 -18.25 20.52
C ALA A 132 -22.57 -16.95 19.70
N PRO A 133 -21.45 -16.20 19.76
CA PRO A 133 -21.33 -14.97 19.01
C PRO A 133 -21.66 -15.23 17.54
N PRO A 134 -22.38 -14.32 16.87
CA PRO A 134 -22.71 -14.48 15.47
C PRO A 134 -21.42 -14.69 14.68
N THR A 135 -21.32 -15.80 13.96
CA THR A 135 -20.15 -16.12 13.15
C THR A 135 -20.44 -15.96 11.67
N TYR A 136 -19.37 -15.77 10.92
CA TYR A 136 -19.36 -15.80 9.48
C TYR A 136 -18.37 -16.87 9.01
N ALA A 137 -18.87 -17.87 8.29
CA ALA A 137 -18.06 -18.97 7.77
C ALA A 137 -17.74 -18.77 6.28
N ILE A 138 -16.52 -19.11 5.89
CA ILE A 138 -16.11 -19.23 4.49
C ILE A 138 -15.57 -20.63 4.24
N SER A 139 -15.93 -21.21 3.10
CA SER A 139 -15.37 -22.47 2.65
C SER A 139 -15.10 -22.52 1.15
N GLY A 140 -14.10 -23.30 0.75
CA GLY A 140 -13.72 -23.43 -0.66
C GLY A 140 -12.62 -24.46 -0.91
N TYR A 141 -12.14 -24.49 -2.14
CA TYR A 141 -11.05 -25.35 -2.59
C TYR A 141 -9.92 -24.52 -3.20
N THR A 142 -8.69 -24.94 -2.99
CA THR A 142 -7.49 -24.45 -3.68
C THR A 142 -7.10 -25.36 -4.84
N ASN A 143 -6.71 -24.77 -5.97
CA ASN A 143 -6.18 -25.50 -7.12
C ASN A 143 -4.97 -24.75 -7.75
N PRO A 144 -3.73 -25.26 -7.61
CA PRO A 144 -3.38 -26.54 -6.98
C PRO A 144 -3.71 -26.56 -5.48
N ALA A 145 -3.84 -27.77 -4.91
CA ALA A 145 -4.15 -27.93 -3.50
C ALA A 145 -3.01 -27.37 -2.65
N ALA A 146 -3.30 -26.36 -1.83
CA ALA A 146 -2.35 -25.74 -0.93
C ALA A 146 -2.37 -26.40 0.46
N ASP A 147 -1.27 -26.27 1.19
CA ASP A 147 -1.14 -26.72 2.58
C ASP A 147 -1.51 -25.63 3.60
N LYS A 148 -1.56 -24.37 3.16
CA LYS A 148 -1.91 -23.21 3.98
C LYS A 148 -2.84 -22.27 3.21
N VAL A 149 -3.85 -21.76 3.92
CA VAL A 149 -4.72 -20.67 3.46
C VAL A 149 -4.77 -19.63 4.56
N ASN A 150 -4.54 -18.37 4.21
CA ASN A 150 -4.60 -17.23 5.12
C ASN A 150 -5.64 -16.22 4.64
N ILE A 151 -6.24 -15.53 5.59
CA ILE A 151 -7.26 -14.51 5.35
C ILE A 151 -6.84 -13.21 6.03
N THR A 152 -6.94 -12.12 5.27
CA THR A 152 -6.79 -10.75 5.77
C THR A 152 -8.08 -9.99 5.46
N ASN A 153 -8.68 -9.35 6.45
CA ASN A 153 -9.77 -8.41 6.19
C ASN A 153 -9.15 -7.07 5.77
N LEU A 154 -9.31 -6.66 4.50
CA LEU A 154 -8.71 -5.42 4.00
C LEU A 154 -9.34 -4.16 4.61
N ASN A 155 -10.56 -4.27 5.15
CA ASN A 155 -11.24 -3.18 5.85
C ASN A 155 -10.90 -3.14 7.35
N LYS A 156 -10.51 -4.26 7.94
CA LYS A 156 -10.15 -4.42 9.37
C LYS A 156 -8.82 -5.16 9.52
N SER A 157 -7.78 -4.72 8.81
CA SER A 157 -6.49 -5.43 8.76
C SER A 157 -5.76 -5.43 10.11
N ASP A 158 -6.11 -4.53 11.02
CA ASP A 158 -5.54 -4.52 12.38
C ASP A 158 -6.14 -5.61 13.28
N VAL A 159 -7.30 -6.16 12.88
CA VAL A 159 -8.01 -7.22 13.61
C VAL A 159 -7.74 -8.58 12.96
N VAL A 160 -7.92 -8.68 11.64
CA VAL A 160 -7.72 -9.92 10.88
C VAL A 160 -6.62 -9.72 9.85
N LYS A 161 -5.39 -10.13 10.21
CA LYS A 161 -4.22 -10.13 9.34
C LYS A 161 -3.60 -11.51 9.25
N ASP A 162 -3.50 -12.03 8.03
CA ASP A 162 -2.92 -13.32 7.71
C ASP A 162 -3.38 -14.46 8.65
N ARG A 163 -4.65 -14.42 9.05
CA ARG A 163 -5.25 -15.43 9.92
C ARG A 163 -5.35 -16.75 9.14
N SER A 164 -4.71 -17.79 9.64
CA SER A 164 -4.80 -19.13 9.07
C SER A 164 -6.25 -19.64 9.06
N ALA A 165 -6.62 -20.37 8.01
CA ALA A 165 -7.84 -21.16 7.96
C ALA A 165 -7.94 -22.11 9.17
N ASP A 166 -9.18 -22.33 9.65
CA ASP A 166 -9.45 -23.23 10.78
C ASP A 166 -9.13 -24.68 10.40
N PHE A 167 -9.34 -25.03 9.12
CA PHE A 167 -9.00 -26.33 8.56
C PHE A 167 -8.52 -26.19 7.11
N ILE A 168 -7.54 -27.01 6.74
CA ILE A 168 -7.08 -27.21 5.36
C ILE A 168 -6.76 -28.69 5.14
N ASN A 169 -7.29 -29.26 4.06
CA ASN A 169 -6.96 -30.60 3.62
C ASN A 169 -5.96 -30.50 2.45
N PRO A 170 -4.66 -30.78 2.65
CA PRO A 170 -3.65 -30.63 1.60
C PRO A 170 -3.83 -31.62 0.44
N ALA A 171 -4.59 -32.70 0.62
CA ALA A 171 -4.83 -33.67 -0.46
C ALA A 171 -5.93 -33.22 -1.42
N THR A 172 -6.90 -32.44 -0.94
CA THR A 172 -8.05 -31.98 -1.74
C THR A 172 -8.04 -30.48 -1.97
N GLY A 173 -7.22 -29.73 -1.25
CA GLY A 173 -7.20 -28.26 -1.22
C GLY A 173 -8.40 -27.64 -0.50
N PHE A 174 -9.25 -28.44 0.17
CA PHE A 174 -10.45 -27.92 0.85
C PHE A 174 -10.04 -27.14 2.09
N TYR A 175 -10.56 -25.92 2.23
CA TYR A 175 -10.35 -25.10 3.43
C TYR A 175 -11.68 -24.58 3.98
N ASN A 176 -11.69 -24.27 5.28
CA ASN A 176 -12.72 -23.45 5.89
C ASN A 176 -12.13 -22.48 6.93
N LEU A 177 -12.85 -21.40 7.19
CA LEU A 177 -12.54 -20.41 8.22
C LEU A 177 -13.84 -19.89 8.82
N THR A 178 -13.82 -19.61 10.12
CA THR A 178 -14.88 -18.93 10.87
C THR A 178 -14.35 -17.61 11.43
N LEU A 179 -15.05 -16.51 11.16
CA LEU A 179 -14.77 -15.18 11.67
C LEU A 179 -15.88 -14.73 12.62
N ASP A 180 -15.52 -13.96 13.65
CA ASP A 180 -16.46 -13.28 14.54
C ASP A 180 -17.07 -12.05 13.86
N VAL A 181 -18.40 -11.96 13.81
CA VAL A 181 -19.07 -10.84 13.13
C VAL A 181 -18.95 -9.52 13.91
N MET A 182 -18.84 -9.58 15.23
CA MET A 182 -18.79 -8.37 16.05
C MET A 182 -17.43 -7.68 15.92
N ASP A 183 -16.36 -8.47 15.92
CA ASP A 183 -15.01 -7.96 15.99
C ASP A 183 -14.28 -8.01 14.63
N GLU A 184 -14.46 -9.09 13.88
CA GLU A 184 -13.55 -9.44 12.78
C GLU A 184 -14.09 -9.12 11.40
N VAL A 185 -15.41 -9.21 11.19
CA VAL A 185 -16.00 -9.11 9.85
C VAL A 185 -17.44 -8.60 9.84
N GLU A 186 -17.81 -7.82 8.83
CA GLU A 186 -19.19 -7.37 8.63
C GLU A 186 -19.54 -7.36 7.13
N ALA A 187 -20.83 -7.26 6.81
CA ALA A 187 -21.28 -7.17 5.41
C ALA A 187 -20.66 -5.95 4.70
N GLY A 188 -20.20 -6.15 3.47
CA GLY A 188 -19.47 -5.17 2.66
C GLY A 188 -17.96 -5.13 2.92
N ASN A 189 -17.44 -5.90 3.90
CA ASN A 189 -15.98 -6.06 4.04
C ASN A 189 -15.42 -6.90 2.89
N VAL A 190 -14.18 -6.63 2.52
CA VAL A 190 -13.44 -7.35 1.48
C VAL A 190 -12.34 -8.17 2.15
N LEU A 191 -12.47 -9.48 2.04
CA LEU A 191 -11.49 -10.44 2.54
C LEU A 191 -10.51 -10.79 1.43
N ARG A 192 -9.21 -10.62 1.68
CA ARG A 192 -8.16 -11.20 0.84
C ARG A 192 -7.86 -12.60 1.33
N ILE A 193 -8.01 -13.58 0.45
CA ILE A 193 -7.75 -14.99 0.74
C ILE A 193 -6.52 -15.39 -0.07
N THR A 194 -5.48 -15.85 0.61
CA THR A 194 -4.19 -16.18 0.03
C THR A 194 -3.82 -17.63 0.35
N ALA A 195 -3.46 -18.38 -0.67
CA ALA A 195 -2.94 -19.73 -0.55
C ALA A 195 -1.72 -19.86 -1.47
N CYS A 196 -0.53 -19.81 -0.88
CA CYS A 196 0.73 -19.91 -1.61
C CYS A 196 1.40 -21.25 -1.31
N ASP A 197 1.77 -21.97 -2.36
CA ASP A 197 2.62 -23.15 -2.29
C ASP A 197 4.04 -22.76 -2.72
N VAL A 198 5.03 -23.04 -1.87
CA VAL A 198 6.44 -22.79 -2.18
C VAL A 198 6.98 -24.05 -2.85
N THR A 199 7.03 -24.03 -4.18
CA THR A 199 7.37 -25.20 -4.99
C THR A 199 8.87 -25.47 -5.05
N SER A 200 9.70 -24.44 -4.82
CA SER A 200 11.15 -24.53 -4.61
C SER A 200 11.67 -23.31 -3.82
N ASP A 201 12.97 -23.25 -3.53
CA ASP A 201 13.59 -22.17 -2.74
C ASP A 201 13.32 -20.75 -3.26
N TYR A 202 12.96 -20.62 -4.55
CA TYR A 202 12.73 -19.33 -5.22
C TYR A 202 11.41 -19.25 -5.97
N GLU A 203 10.64 -20.34 -6.02
CA GLU A 203 9.39 -20.41 -6.78
C GLU A 203 8.19 -20.53 -5.84
N SER A 204 7.15 -19.74 -6.15
CA SER A 204 5.88 -19.80 -5.44
C SER A 204 4.71 -19.73 -6.42
N ASP A 205 3.75 -20.63 -6.20
CA ASP A 205 2.45 -20.64 -6.84
C ASP A 205 1.44 -20.09 -5.84
N CYS A 206 0.91 -18.90 -6.11
CA CYS A 206 0.02 -18.19 -5.19
C CYS A 206 -1.37 -18.06 -5.80
N ASN A 207 -2.36 -18.59 -5.08
CA ASN A 207 -3.76 -18.25 -5.30
C ASN A 207 -4.10 -17.04 -4.42
N VAL A 208 -4.46 -15.91 -5.03
CA VAL A 208 -4.88 -14.72 -4.30
C VAL A 208 -6.22 -14.26 -4.83
N SER A 209 -7.26 -14.35 -4.01
CA SER A 209 -8.58 -13.81 -4.35
C SER A 209 -9.01 -12.73 -3.37
N THR A 210 -9.98 -11.94 -3.80
CA THR A 210 -10.76 -11.09 -2.91
C THR A 210 -12.20 -11.59 -2.88
N HIS A 211 -12.81 -11.52 -1.71
CA HIS A 211 -14.19 -11.93 -1.47
C HIS A 211 -14.92 -10.82 -0.71
N GLU A 212 -15.97 -10.26 -1.30
CA GLU A 212 -16.84 -9.31 -0.63
C GLU A 212 -17.86 -10.08 0.22
N VAL A 213 -17.91 -9.77 1.51
CA VAL A 213 -18.81 -10.40 2.48
C VAL A 213 -20.22 -9.89 2.21
N VAL A 214 -21.11 -10.76 1.74
CA VAL A 214 -22.48 -10.36 1.38
C VAL A 214 -23.41 -10.40 2.59
N ASN A 215 -23.35 -11.45 3.40
CA ASN A 215 -24.24 -11.66 4.55
C ASN A 215 -23.43 -12.07 5.79
N ALA A 216 -23.39 -11.19 6.81
CA ALA A 216 -22.78 -11.47 8.11
C ALA A 216 -23.80 -11.14 9.22
N PRO A 217 -24.14 -12.08 10.14
CA PRO A 217 -23.71 -13.48 10.17
C PRO A 217 -24.22 -14.31 9.00
N GLY A 218 -23.54 -15.43 8.72
CA GLY A 218 -23.87 -16.29 7.59
C GLY A 218 -22.74 -17.23 7.19
N GLU A 219 -22.88 -17.84 6.02
CA GLU A 219 -21.84 -18.65 5.40
C GLU A 219 -21.77 -18.34 3.90
N ASP A 220 -20.54 -18.27 3.39
CA ASP A 220 -20.28 -18.22 1.95
C ASP A 220 -19.43 -19.46 1.56
N ASP A 221 -20.06 -20.34 0.79
CA ASP A 221 -19.46 -21.57 0.29
C ASP A 221 -18.99 -21.43 -1.17
N ASN A 222 -18.06 -22.30 -1.57
CA ASN A 222 -17.47 -22.34 -2.91
C ASN A 222 -16.65 -21.10 -3.27
N VAL A 223 -16.01 -20.49 -2.28
CA VAL A 223 -15.00 -19.45 -2.49
C VAL A 223 -13.72 -20.12 -2.98
N ASN A 224 -13.75 -20.61 -4.22
CA ASN A 224 -12.67 -21.42 -4.78
C ASN A 224 -11.51 -20.53 -5.25
N LEU A 225 -10.30 -20.96 -4.91
CA LEU A 225 -9.04 -20.33 -5.23
C LEU A 225 -8.38 -21.12 -6.37
N THR A 226 -8.11 -20.44 -7.48
CA THR A 226 -7.40 -21.02 -8.63
C THR A 226 -6.12 -20.25 -8.90
N LEU A 227 -5.09 -20.96 -9.37
CA LEU A 227 -3.78 -20.35 -9.63
C LEU A 227 -3.94 -19.14 -10.53
N ASN A 228 -3.52 -18.00 -10.01
CA ASN A 228 -3.58 -16.73 -10.72
C ASN A 228 -2.28 -15.96 -10.65
N HIS A 229 -1.30 -16.44 -9.86
CA HIS A 229 0.03 -15.86 -9.76
C HIS A 229 1.11 -16.93 -9.61
N TYR A 230 2.14 -16.81 -10.42
CA TYR A 230 3.42 -17.51 -10.31
C TYR A 230 4.52 -16.49 -10.11
N CYS A 231 5.34 -16.69 -9.10
CA CYS A 231 6.49 -15.85 -8.83
C CYS A 231 7.74 -16.70 -8.76
N LEU A 232 8.78 -16.26 -9.47
CA LEU A 232 10.13 -16.77 -9.33
C LEU A 232 11.03 -15.61 -8.96
N ASN A 233 11.70 -15.70 -7.81
CA ASN A 233 12.55 -14.63 -7.30
C ASN A 233 13.79 -15.18 -6.61
N PHE A 234 14.98 -14.98 -7.18
CA PHE A 234 16.24 -15.56 -6.68
C PHE A 234 16.78 -14.94 -5.37
N TYR A 235 15.96 -14.24 -4.60
CA TYR A 235 16.36 -13.60 -3.34
C TYR A 235 16.13 -14.52 -2.15
N PRO A 236 16.93 -14.45 -1.06
CA PRO A 236 18.07 -13.53 -0.81
C PRO A 236 19.40 -13.98 -1.43
N SER A 237 19.40 -15.07 -2.20
CA SER A 237 20.64 -15.70 -2.66
C SER A 237 21.31 -15.02 -3.85
N PHE A 238 20.57 -14.26 -4.66
CA PHE A 238 21.12 -13.54 -5.80
C PHE A 238 21.97 -12.36 -5.31
N PRO A 239 23.26 -12.30 -5.69
CA PRO A 239 24.16 -11.28 -5.19
C PRO A 239 23.82 -9.89 -5.73
N PHE A 240 24.25 -8.87 -4.98
CA PHE A 240 24.18 -7.49 -5.40
C PHE A 240 25.53 -6.80 -5.23
N THR A 241 25.93 -6.08 -6.27
CA THR A 241 27.12 -5.23 -6.26
C THR A 241 26.88 -4.02 -7.16
N THR A 242 27.61 -2.94 -6.92
CA THR A 242 27.54 -1.70 -7.71
C THR A 242 28.73 -1.60 -8.65
N TRP A 243 28.61 -0.82 -9.71
CA TRP A 243 29.73 -0.60 -10.63
C TRP A 243 30.90 0.11 -9.96
N GLU A 244 32.11 -0.28 -10.34
CA GLU A 244 33.35 0.37 -9.89
C GLU A 244 33.71 1.60 -10.74
N GLN A 245 33.19 1.67 -11.98
CA GLN A 245 33.35 2.79 -12.92
C GLN A 245 32.03 3.12 -13.62
N GLU A 246 31.85 4.37 -14.02
CA GLU A 246 30.57 4.91 -14.53
C GLU A 246 30.01 4.16 -15.75
N ASP A 247 30.86 3.55 -16.57
CA ASP A 247 30.50 2.80 -17.77
C ASP A 247 30.46 1.27 -17.57
N TRP A 248 30.59 0.79 -16.34
CA TRP A 248 30.77 -0.63 -16.03
C TRP A 248 29.50 -1.37 -15.60
N SER A 249 28.32 -0.84 -15.92
CA SER A 249 27.05 -1.53 -15.65
C SER A 249 26.98 -2.96 -16.21
N GLY A 250 27.42 -3.17 -17.45
CA GLY A 250 27.49 -4.49 -18.07
C GLY A 250 28.40 -5.47 -17.31
N PRO A 251 29.67 -5.13 -17.06
CA PRO A 251 30.58 -5.89 -16.21
C PRO A 251 30.03 -6.24 -14.82
N THR A 252 29.41 -5.29 -14.13
CA THR A 252 28.80 -5.52 -12.82
C THR A 252 27.63 -6.50 -12.88
N VAL A 253 26.79 -6.39 -13.92
CA VAL A 253 25.72 -7.38 -14.14
C VAL A 253 26.32 -8.76 -14.43
N MET A 254 27.40 -8.85 -15.21
CA MET A 254 28.09 -10.13 -15.43
C MET A 254 28.66 -10.70 -14.13
N GLU A 255 29.22 -9.88 -13.25
CA GLU A 255 29.70 -10.29 -11.93
C GLU A 255 28.56 -10.90 -11.11
N MET A 256 27.43 -10.20 -10.97
CA MET A 256 26.26 -10.71 -10.25
C MET A 256 25.71 -12.02 -10.85
N LEU A 257 25.66 -12.11 -12.19
CA LEU A 257 25.19 -13.32 -12.86
C LEU A 257 26.14 -14.49 -12.67
N ILE A 258 27.47 -14.27 -12.66
CA ILE A 258 28.47 -15.33 -12.46
C ILE A 258 28.48 -15.80 -11.01
N ASP A 259 28.50 -14.87 -10.05
CA ASP A 259 28.47 -15.14 -8.60
C ASP A 259 27.21 -15.91 -8.16
N HIS A 260 26.12 -15.82 -8.93
CA HIS A 260 24.96 -16.70 -8.72
C HIS A 260 25.25 -18.20 -8.91
N TYR A 261 26.20 -18.58 -9.77
CA TYR A 261 26.47 -19.97 -10.13
C TYR A 261 27.80 -20.53 -9.58
N ILE A 262 28.77 -19.68 -9.25
CA ILE A 262 30.11 -20.12 -8.81
C ILE A 262 30.48 -19.47 -7.48
N ASP A 263 31.38 -20.13 -6.74
CA ASP A 263 31.79 -19.64 -5.43
C ASP A 263 32.51 -18.27 -5.55
N PRO A 264 32.27 -17.32 -4.63
CA PRO A 264 32.82 -15.95 -4.70
C PRO A 264 34.33 -15.83 -4.96
N PRO A 265 35.22 -16.71 -4.46
CA PRO A 265 36.65 -16.63 -4.76
C PRO A 265 37.02 -16.84 -6.23
N ASP A 266 36.14 -17.49 -7.00
CA ASP A 266 36.34 -17.82 -8.42
C ASP A 266 35.62 -16.84 -9.36
N VAL A 267 34.86 -15.89 -8.81
CA VAL A 267 34.17 -14.84 -9.56
C VAL A 267 35.19 -13.82 -10.08
N PRO A 268 35.29 -13.60 -11.41
CA PRO A 268 36.17 -12.58 -11.97
C PRO A 268 35.69 -11.18 -11.57
N ASN A 269 36.61 -10.30 -11.22
CA ASN A 269 36.29 -8.91 -10.92
C ASN A 269 35.84 -8.12 -12.16
N GLN A 270 35.22 -6.96 -11.94
CA GLN A 270 34.67 -6.12 -13.00
C GLN A 270 35.69 -5.67 -14.04
N THR A 271 36.97 -5.47 -13.65
CA THR A 271 38.03 -5.11 -14.59
C THR A 271 38.22 -6.19 -15.66
N VAL A 272 38.36 -7.45 -15.23
CA VAL A 272 38.54 -8.59 -16.13
C VAL A 272 37.30 -8.81 -17.00
N LEU A 273 36.11 -8.70 -16.39
CA LEU A 273 34.84 -8.84 -17.09
C LEU A 273 34.64 -7.75 -18.16
N ASN A 274 35.06 -6.52 -17.87
CA ASN A 274 35.00 -5.40 -18.82
C ASN A 274 35.96 -5.60 -19.99
N GLU A 275 37.23 -5.93 -19.73
CA GLU A 275 38.23 -6.20 -20.78
C GLU A 275 37.75 -7.34 -21.71
N THR A 276 37.22 -8.41 -21.13
CA THR A 276 36.73 -9.57 -21.88
C THR A 276 35.44 -9.24 -22.65
N GLY A 277 34.51 -8.50 -22.03
CA GLY A 277 33.25 -8.09 -22.63
C GLY A 277 33.46 -7.19 -23.84
N ILE A 278 34.23 -6.11 -23.69
CA ILE A 278 34.56 -5.18 -24.78
C ILE A 278 35.32 -5.91 -25.90
N GLY A 279 36.27 -6.79 -25.55
CA GLY A 279 37.00 -7.60 -26.53
C GLY A 279 36.10 -8.49 -27.41
N ASN A 280 34.89 -8.81 -26.93
CA ASN A 280 33.90 -9.63 -27.63
C ASN A 280 32.72 -8.84 -28.22
N ASN A 281 32.72 -7.51 -28.11
CA ASN A 281 31.72 -6.64 -28.73
C ASN A 281 31.63 -6.89 -30.25
N GLN A 282 30.51 -6.49 -30.83
CA GLN A 282 30.35 -6.47 -32.28
C GLN A 282 31.39 -5.56 -32.93
N GLY A 283 31.77 -5.86 -34.18
CA GLY A 283 32.80 -5.10 -34.88
C GLY A 283 32.46 -3.61 -35.06
N CYS A 284 31.17 -3.26 -35.17
CA CYS A 284 30.73 -1.86 -35.22
C CYS A 284 30.81 -1.13 -33.86
N ASN A 285 31.02 -1.89 -32.78
CA ASN A 285 31.06 -1.46 -31.38
C ASN A 285 32.44 -1.71 -30.74
N ALA A 286 33.46 -2.05 -31.53
CA ALA A 286 34.78 -2.46 -31.02
C ALA A 286 35.53 -1.35 -30.23
N ASP A 287 35.16 -0.10 -30.43
CA ASP A 287 35.67 1.09 -29.74
C ASP A 287 34.66 1.69 -28.74
N LEU A 288 33.53 1.02 -28.47
CA LEU A 288 32.68 1.39 -27.35
C LEU A 288 33.38 1.05 -26.03
N THR A 289 33.20 1.92 -25.04
CA THR A 289 33.61 1.63 -23.66
C THR A 289 32.57 0.80 -22.90
N TYR A 290 31.38 0.62 -23.49
CA TYR A 290 30.31 -0.22 -22.95
C TYR A 290 30.34 -1.63 -23.53
N VAL A 291 29.94 -2.61 -22.73
CA VAL A 291 29.71 -3.98 -23.17
C VAL A 291 28.37 -4.06 -23.93
N ASP A 292 28.39 -4.62 -25.14
CA ASP A 292 27.19 -4.87 -25.93
C ASP A 292 26.63 -6.29 -25.66
N PRO A 293 25.43 -6.66 -26.17
CA PRO A 293 24.82 -7.95 -25.89
C PRO A 293 25.67 -9.14 -26.34
N ARG A 294 26.47 -8.96 -27.41
CA ARG A 294 27.39 -9.99 -27.89
C ARG A 294 28.55 -10.15 -26.91
N GLY A 295 29.15 -9.04 -26.48
CA GLY A 295 30.20 -9.01 -25.46
C GLY A 295 29.76 -9.72 -24.18
N MET A 296 28.59 -9.35 -23.65
CA MET A 296 28.03 -9.95 -22.44
C MET A 296 27.82 -11.45 -22.58
N ARG A 297 27.13 -11.90 -23.65
CA ARG A 297 26.88 -13.33 -23.88
C ARG A 297 28.17 -14.15 -23.96
N TYR A 298 29.18 -13.65 -24.70
CA TYR A 298 30.43 -14.39 -24.85
C TYR A 298 31.20 -14.47 -23.54
N THR A 299 31.30 -13.37 -22.79
CA THR A 299 31.98 -13.36 -21.49
C THR A 299 31.29 -14.28 -20.48
N LEU A 300 29.97 -14.20 -20.34
CA LEU A 300 29.22 -15.11 -19.44
C LEU A 300 29.47 -16.57 -19.79
N ASN A 301 29.41 -16.93 -21.08
CA ASN A 301 29.66 -18.29 -21.51
C ASN A 301 31.14 -18.70 -21.42
N ASP A 302 32.11 -17.79 -21.37
CA ASP A 302 33.52 -18.16 -21.16
C ASP A 302 33.77 -18.66 -19.73
N TYR A 303 33.09 -18.05 -18.76
CA TYR A 303 33.22 -18.40 -17.35
C TYR A 303 32.26 -19.51 -16.90
N LEU A 304 31.04 -19.56 -17.46
CA LEU A 304 30.00 -20.50 -17.03
C LEU A 304 29.92 -21.76 -17.91
N TYR A 305 30.71 -21.86 -18.99
CA TYR A 305 30.80 -23.08 -19.80
C TYR A 305 31.90 -24.03 -19.30
N TYR A 306 31.64 -25.33 -19.47
CA TYR A 306 32.56 -26.42 -19.11
C TYR A 306 33.95 -26.24 -19.78
N PRO A 307 35.08 -26.47 -19.10
CA PRO A 307 35.26 -27.22 -17.85
C PRO A 307 35.37 -26.39 -16.55
N TYR A 308 35.11 -25.09 -16.58
CA TYR A 308 35.47 -24.19 -15.47
C TYR A 308 34.42 -24.08 -14.37
N SER A 309 33.18 -24.49 -14.61
CA SER A 309 32.09 -24.45 -13.62
C SER A 309 31.45 -25.83 -13.39
N PRO A 310 31.11 -26.20 -12.14
CA PRO A 310 30.27 -27.35 -11.85
C PRO A 310 28.81 -27.14 -12.33
N TYR A 311 28.41 -25.89 -12.57
CA TYR A 311 27.10 -25.49 -13.10
C TYR A 311 27.28 -24.93 -14.51
N ILE A 312 26.78 -25.66 -15.52
CA ILE A 312 26.87 -25.23 -16.92
C ILE A 312 25.69 -24.31 -17.21
N ALA A 313 25.97 -23.02 -17.39
CA ALA A 313 24.98 -22.05 -17.87
C ALA A 313 25.21 -21.71 -19.35
N HIS A 314 24.12 -21.52 -20.10
CA HIS A 314 24.15 -21.26 -21.54
C HIS A 314 23.41 -19.99 -21.94
N TYR A 315 24.06 -18.84 -21.77
CA TYR A 315 23.45 -17.56 -22.11
C TYR A 315 23.27 -17.38 -23.62
N GLY A 316 22.05 -17.00 -23.99
CA GLY A 316 21.61 -16.59 -25.31
C GLY A 316 21.29 -15.11 -25.37
N ILE A 317 21.00 -14.60 -26.58
CA ILE A 317 20.54 -13.23 -26.79
C ILE A 317 19.15 -13.32 -27.40
N GLY A 318 18.14 -12.91 -26.64
CA GLY A 318 16.81 -12.64 -27.16
C GLY A 318 16.80 -11.26 -27.82
N SER A 319 16.30 -11.16 -29.05
CA SER A 319 16.23 -9.90 -29.77
C SER A 319 14.94 -9.79 -30.59
N TYR A 320 14.04 -8.89 -30.19
CA TYR A 320 12.67 -8.83 -30.70
C TYR A 320 12.29 -7.43 -31.18
N THR A 321 11.38 -7.36 -32.14
CA THR A 321 10.80 -6.09 -32.62
C THR A 321 9.61 -5.64 -31.77
N ALA A 322 9.02 -6.56 -31.02
CA ALA A 322 7.90 -6.31 -30.11
C ALA A 322 8.35 -6.58 -28.67
N VAL A 323 7.85 -5.76 -27.74
CA VAL A 323 8.25 -5.84 -26.32
C VAL A 323 7.75 -7.13 -25.69
N GLU A 324 6.55 -7.57 -26.07
CA GLU A 324 5.90 -8.79 -25.60
C GLU A 324 6.76 -10.03 -25.85
N GLY A 325 7.33 -10.16 -27.05
CA GLY A 325 8.22 -11.27 -27.39
C GLY A 325 9.52 -11.28 -26.56
N ALA A 326 10.04 -10.10 -26.23
CA ALA A 326 11.22 -9.97 -25.38
C ALA A 326 10.91 -10.24 -23.90
N LEU A 327 9.76 -9.79 -23.40
CA LEU A 327 9.33 -10.11 -22.04
C LEU A 327 9.00 -11.60 -21.89
N HIS A 328 8.36 -12.21 -22.88
CA HIS A 328 8.16 -13.65 -22.92
C HIS A 328 9.50 -14.40 -22.86
N TYR A 329 10.50 -13.95 -23.63
CA TYR A 329 11.86 -14.51 -23.59
C TYR A 329 12.46 -14.48 -22.19
N ILE A 330 12.40 -13.33 -21.51
CA ILE A 330 12.87 -13.18 -20.12
C ILE A 330 12.11 -14.13 -19.19
N CYS A 331 10.78 -14.09 -19.20
CA CYS A 331 9.94 -14.89 -18.31
C CYS A 331 10.11 -16.40 -18.51
N TYR A 332 10.18 -16.85 -19.77
CA TYR A 332 10.34 -18.27 -20.09
C TYR A 332 11.66 -18.84 -19.54
N TRP A 333 12.74 -18.08 -19.65
CA TRP A 333 14.08 -18.55 -19.31
C TRP A 333 14.51 -18.32 -17.87
N GLN A 334 13.78 -17.50 -17.12
CA GLN A 334 14.10 -17.20 -15.72
C GLN A 334 14.25 -18.44 -14.84
N HIS A 335 13.59 -19.55 -15.17
CA HIS A 335 13.69 -20.81 -14.41
C HIS A 335 15.09 -21.46 -14.44
N LEU A 336 15.96 -21.08 -15.38
CA LEU A 336 17.35 -21.55 -15.42
C LEU A 336 18.30 -20.61 -14.67
N GLY A 337 17.87 -19.38 -14.44
CA GLY A 337 18.63 -18.39 -13.72
C GLY A 337 18.26 -16.95 -14.07
N PRO A 338 18.93 -16.00 -13.42
CA PRO A 338 18.72 -14.57 -13.64
C PRO A 338 19.11 -14.13 -15.06
N GLY A 339 18.47 -13.07 -15.54
CA GLY A 339 18.73 -12.49 -16.85
C GLY A 339 19.36 -11.10 -16.76
N ALA A 340 19.71 -10.54 -17.91
CA ALA A 340 20.16 -9.16 -18.03
C ALA A 340 19.47 -8.44 -19.19
N ALA A 341 19.25 -7.14 -19.02
CA ALA A 341 18.74 -6.29 -20.08
C ALA A 341 19.49 -4.94 -20.11
N PRO A 342 19.84 -4.44 -21.30
CA PRO A 342 20.21 -3.04 -21.46
C PRO A 342 18.96 -2.18 -21.24
N THR A 343 19.15 -1.02 -20.61
CA THR A 343 18.08 -0.11 -20.21
C THR A 343 18.27 1.26 -20.87
N TYR A 344 17.20 2.07 -20.88
CA TYR A 344 17.16 3.42 -21.46
C TYR A 344 17.40 3.52 -22.99
N GLY A 345 17.55 2.38 -23.67
CA GLY A 345 17.56 2.30 -25.15
C GLY A 345 18.95 2.36 -25.77
N ASP A 346 20.02 2.15 -24.98
CA ASP A 346 21.39 1.95 -25.43
C ASP A 346 22.16 0.99 -24.49
N TYR A 347 23.49 1.00 -24.48
CA TYR A 347 24.33 0.13 -23.66
C TYR A 347 24.96 0.80 -22.44
N SER A 348 24.60 2.06 -22.15
CA SER A 348 25.22 2.78 -21.03
C SER A 348 24.82 2.20 -19.67
N ASN A 349 23.64 1.60 -19.58
CA ASN A 349 23.14 0.98 -18.34
C ASN A 349 22.55 -0.41 -18.59
N TRP A 350 23.11 -1.41 -17.93
CA TRP A 350 22.56 -2.76 -17.84
C TRP A 350 21.94 -2.99 -16.45
N MET A 351 20.82 -3.69 -16.40
CA MET A 351 20.20 -4.14 -15.15
C MET A 351 20.06 -5.67 -15.14
N ALA A 352 20.19 -6.27 -13.96
CA ALA A 352 19.96 -7.69 -13.74
C ALA A 352 18.49 -7.93 -13.40
N ILE A 353 17.87 -8.89 -14.08
CA ILE A 353 16.49 -9.33 -13.85
C ILE A 353 16.57 -10.59 -12.99
N ARG A 354 16.29 -10.45 -11.69
CA ARG A 354 16.42 -11.53 -10.71
C ARG A 354 15.12 -12.27 -10.43
N GLY A 355 13.99 -11.78 -10.94
CA GLY A 355 12.72 -12.47 -10.76
C GLY A 355 11.61 -11.96 -11.66
N ILE A 356 10.53 -12.76 -11.74
CA ILE A 356 9.36 -12.55 -12.59
C ILE A 356 8.06 -12.82 -11.83
N HIS A 357 7.05 -11.99 -12.09
CA HIS A 357 5.68 -12.17 -11.58
C HIS A 357 4.73 -12.33 -12.77
N THR A 358 4.17 -13.54 -12.94
CA THR A 358 3.27 -13.93 -14.04
C THR A 358 2.01 -14.61 -13.50
N SER A 359 1.02 -14.93 -14.35
CA SER A 359 -0.19 -15.66 -13.90
C SER A 359 0.02 -17.16 -13.70
N GLU A 360 1.04 -17.72 -14.36
CA GLU A 360 1.39 -19.14 -14.33
C GLU A 360 2.87 -19.31 -14.68
N ASN A 361 3.41 -20.50 -14.42
CA ASN A 361 4.79 -20.84 -14.74
C ASN A 361 5.06 -20.73 -16.26
N PRO A 362 5.93 -19.80 -16.72
CA PRO A 362 6.16 -19.59 -18.15
C PRO A 362 6.81 -20.77 -18.89
N LYS A 363 7.53 -21.65 -18.20
CA LYS A 363 8.16 -22.86 -18.78
C LYS A 363 7.18 -24.04 -18.86
N GLY A 364 6.15 -24.03 -18.00
CA GLY A 364 5.19 -25.13 -17.86
C GLY A 364 4.44 -25.44 -19.15
N LYS A 365 3.60 -26.49 -19.14
CA LYS A 365 2.69 -26.82 -20.25
C LYS A 365 1.54 -25.79 -20.37
N SER A 366 1.84 -24.50 -20.35
CA SER A 366 0.88 -23.43 -20.48
C SER A 366 0.32 -23.42 -21.91
N GLN A 367 -0.99 -23.50 -21.95
CA GLN A 367 -1.80 -23.61 -23.14
C GLN A 367 -1.87 -22.24 -23.82
N GLY A 368 -0.87 -21.91 -24.63
CA GLY A 368 -0.96 -20.84 -25.62
C GLY A 368 -0.80 -19.40 -25.12
N SER A 369 -1.18 -19.05 -23.87
CA SER A 369 -1.05 -17.67 -23.36
C SER A 369 -0.94 -17.52 -21.84
N TYR A 370 -0.24 -16.49 -21.36
CA TYR A 370 -0.18 -16.10 -19.93
C TYR A 370 -0.03 -14.59 -19.72
N ASP A 371 -0.23 -14.14 -18.47
CA ASP A 371 -0.12 -12.74 -18.07
C ASP A 371 1.24 -12.40 -17.43
N ILE A 372 1.74 -11.20 -17.71
CA ILE A 372 2.95 -10.63 -17.11
C ILE A 372 2.58 -9.40 -16.28
N TYR A 373 2.88 -9.44 -14.97
CA TYR A 373 2.58 -8.36 -14.02
C TYR A 373 3.79 -7.44 -13.77
N GLY A 374 5.00 -8.01 -13.68
CA GLY A 374 6.19 -7.23 -13.37
C GLY A 374 7.45 -8.06 -13.08
N PHE A 375 8.51 -7.37 -12.65
CA PHE A 375 9.87 -7.90 -12.54
C PHE A 375 10.58 -7.43 -11.28
N TRP A 376 11.36 -8.32 -10.68
CA TRP A 376 12.36 -7.97 -9.66
C TRP A 376 13.68 -7.67 -10.35
N VAL A 377 14.24 -6.50 -10.08
CA VAL A 377 15.39 -5.96 -10.82
C VAL A 377 16.43 -5.39 -9.85
N ASN A 378 17.69 -5.66 -10.14
CA ASN A 378 18.84 -5.04 -9.50
C ASN A 378 19.52 -4.09 -10.51
N ASP A 379 19.70 -2.83 -10.11
CA ASP A 379 20.43 -1.82 -10.88
C ASP A 379 21.82 -1.59 -10.27
N PRO A 380 22.90 -1.90 -11.01
CA PRO A 380 24.26 -1.74 -10.52
C PRO A 380 24.70 -0.27 -10.35
N ASN A 381 23.93 0.70 -10.84
CA ASN A 381 24.26 2.11 -10.69
C ASN A 381 24.23 2.51 -9.20
N PRO A 382 25.34 2.99 -8.61
CA PRO A 382 25.40 3.43 -7.21
C PRO A 382 24.41 4.55 -6.87
N THR A 383 24.03 5.35 -7.87
CA THR A 383 23.04 6.45 -7.76
C THR A 383 21.68 6.06 -8.36
N GLY A 384 21.54 4.80 -8.78
CA GLY A 384 20.37 4.23 -9.41
C GLY A 384 19.38 3.64 -8.41
N ILE A 385 18.55 2.70 -8.89
CA ILE A 385 17.48 2.12 -8.09
C ILE A 385 17.97 1.06 -7.07
N GLY A 386 19.18 0.53 -7.25
CA GLY A 386 19.80 -0.45 -6.34
C GLY A 386 19.18 -1.85 -6.42
N GLU A 387 19.33 -2.61 -5.33
CA GLU A 387 18.67 -3.92 -5.13
C GLU A 387 17.28 -3.79 -4.51
N ASN A 388 16.59 -4.93 -4.37
CA ASN A 388 15.30 -4.99 -3.67
C ASN A 388 14.29 -4.02 -4.23
N THR A 389 14.14 -4.10 -5.56
CA THR A 389 13.14 -3.34 -6.28
C THR A 389 12.24 -4.24 -7.11
N TYR A 390 10.97 -3.84 -7.17
CA TYR A 390 9.98 -4.44 -8.05
C TYR A 390 9.41 -3.37 -8.97
N LYS A 391 9.29 -3.70 -10.26
CA LYS A 391 8.70 -2.84 -11.28
C LYS A 391 7.45 -3.49 -11.82
N SER A 392 6.34 -2.75 -11.85
CA SER A 392 5.20 -3.12 -12.68
C SER A 392 5.63 -3.22 -14.15
N VAL A 393 4.91 -4.00 -14.95
CA VAL A 393 5.19 -4.12 -16.39
C VAL A 393 5.10 -2.76 -17.10
N ASP A 394 4.22 -1.88 -16.63
CA ASP A 394 4.08 -0.49 -17.09
C ASP A 394 5.35 0.31 -16.83
N GLN A 395 5.85 0.26 -15.61
CA GLN A 395 7.06 1.00 -15.25
C GLN A 395 8.31 0.42 -15.93
N TRP A 396 8.40 -0.92 -16.00
CA TRP A 396 9.50 -1.61 -16.66
C TRP A 396 9.60 -1.21 -18.14
N THR A 397 8.53 -1.38 -18.92
CA THR A 397 8.52 -1.06 -20.37
C THR A 397 8.41 0.44 -20.66
N GLY A 398 7.79 1.20 -19.76
CA GLY A 398 7.57 2.64 -19.85
C GLY A 398 8.80 3.48 -19.56
N THR A 399 9.75 2.98 -18.76
CA THR A 399 10.94 3.74 -18.34
C THR A 399 12.24 3.03 -18.72
N TYR A 400 12.39 1.76 -18.35
CA TYR A 400 13.70 1.10 -18.34
C TYR A 400 13.95 0.26 -19.60
N PHE A 401 13.06 -0.68 -19.92
CA PHE A 401 13.23 -1.64 -20.99
C PHE A 401 12.75 -1.08 -22.33
N LYS A 402 13.65 -0.37 -23.01
CA LYS A 402 13.40 0.32 -24.28
C LYS A 402 14.04 -0.39 -25.46
N SER A 403 13.45 -0.24 -26.64
CA SER A 403 14.11 -0.64 -27.88
C SER A 403 15.42 0.15 -28.06
N LEU A 404 16.46 -0.52 -28.54
CA LEU A 404 17.79 0.05 -28.71
C LEU A 404 17.86 1.08 -29.85
N THR A 405 17.40 2.30 -29.62
CA THR A 405 17.41 3.39 -30.61
C THR A 405 18.66 4.25 -30.53
N GLY A 406 19.34 4.27 -29.37
CA GLY A 406 20.55 5.06 -29.10
C GLY A 406 21.86 4.39 -29.54
N VAL A 407 21.79 3.22 -30.17
CA VAL A 407 22.97 2.46 -30.64
C VAL A 407 23.39 2.87 -32.06
N ARG A 408 24.61 2.47 -32.44
CA ARG A 408 25.23 2.80 -33.74
C ARG A 408 24.45 2.20 -34.91
N ASP A 409 24.52 2.83 -36.09
CA ASP A 409 23.82 2.38 -37.30
C ASP A 409 24.21 0.97 -37.77
N GLY A 410 25.44 0.55 -37.51
CA GLY A 410 25.94 -0.78 -37.86
C GLY A 410 25.54 -1.88 -36.86
N ASP A 411 24.85 -1.53 -35.77
CA ASP A 411 24.46 -2.48 -34.74
C ASP A 411 23.27 -3.33 -35.20
N ILE A 412 23.43 -4.66 -35.15
CA ILE A 412 22.38 -5.59 -35.58
C ILE A 412 21.16 -5.59 -34.65
N TYR A 413 21.30 -5.03 -33.45
CA TYR A 413 20.24 -4.92 -32.46
C TYR A 413 19.53 -3.57 -32.48
N LYS A 414 19.90 -2.66 -33.39
CA LYS A 414 19.26 -1.35 -33.51
C LYS A 414 17.74 -1.50 -33.73
N ASN A 415 16.97 -0.71 -32.98
CA ASN A 415 15.50 -0.73 -32.94
C ASN A 415 14.90 -2.06 -32.49
N ARG A 416 15.60 -2.82 -31.64
CA ARG A 416 15.11 -4.08 -31.07
C ARG A 416 15.11 -4.02 -29.54
N TYR A 417 14.21 -4.75 -28.91
CA TYR A 417 14.27 -5.09 -27.49
C TYR A 417 15.21 -6.27 -27.32
N VAL A 418 16.16 -6.18 -26.39
CA VAL A 418 17.21 -7.17 -26.22
C VAL A 418 17.31 -7.61 -24.77
N ALA A 419 17.44 -8.92 -24.53
CA ALA A 419 17.78 -9.46 -23.23
C ALA A 419 18.79 -10.61 -23.38
N VAL A 420 19.59 -10.83 -22.35
CA VAL A 420 20.59 -11.90 -22.28
C VAL A 420 20.15 -12.85 -21.16
N CYS A 421 19.67 -14.04 -21.54
CA CYS A 421 19.09 -15.05 -20.64
C CYS A 421 19.56 -16.44 -21.07
N GLU A 422 19.43 -17.43 -20.19
CA GLU A 422 19.80 -18.82 -20.49
C GLU A 422 18.60 -19.62 -21.05
N PRO A 423 18.62 -20.30 -22.23
CA PRO A 423 19.27 -20.12 -23.56
C PRO A 423 18.36 -19.43 -24.65
N PRO A 424 18.59 -19.47 -26.00
CA PRO A 424 17.97 -18.53 -26.95
C PRO A 424 16.68 -18.97 -27.68
N VAL A 425 16.15 -20.19 -27.48
CA VAL A 425 15.01 -20.72 -28.28
C VAL A 425 13.85 -21.20 -27.42
N GLN A 426 12.78 -20.43 -27.38
CA GLN A 426 11.55 -20.73 -26.67
C GLN A 426 10.37 -20.93 -27.65
N PRO A 427 9.30 -21.62 -27.23
CA PRO A 427 8.07 -21.69 -28.02
C PRO A 427 7.43 -20.31 -28.16
N ASP A 428 6.73 -20.07 -29.25
CA ASP A 428 5.90 -18.87 -29.39
C ASP A 428 4.65 -19.01 -28.51
N VAL A 429 4.41 -18.02 -27.66
CA VAL A 429 3.27 -17.93 -26.74
C VAL A 429 2.73 -16.50 -26.79
N ASP A 430 1.40 -16.36 -26.70
CA ASP A 430 0.77 -15.04 -26.60
C ASP A 430 0.85 -14.54 -25.16
N VAL A 431 1.52 -13.43 -24.92
CA VAL A 431 1.64 -12.87 -23.56
C VAL A 431 0.84 -11.59 -23.46
N ARG A 432 0.08 -11.45 -22.37
CA ARG A 432 -0.65 -10.23 -22.07
C ARG A 432 0.05 -9.47 -20.96
N LEU A 433 0.28 -8.19 -21.19
CA LEU A 433 0.84 -7.29 -20.18
C LEU A 433 -0.31 -6.81 -19.27
N VAL A 434 -0.23 -7.09 -17.97
CA VAL A 434 -1.26 -6.68 -17.01
C VAL A 434 -0.87 -5.34 -16.41
N HIS A 435 -1.48 -4.30 -16.97
CA HIS A 435 -1.27 -2.91 -16.56
C HIS A 435 -1.78 -2.66 -15.13
N SER A 436 -1.08 -1.80 -14.39
CA SER A 436 -1.45 -1.44 -13.03
C SER A 436 -2.77 -0.67 -13.00
N LYS A 437 -3.68 -1.10 -12.12
CA LYS A 437 -5.01 -0.52 -11.96
C LYS A 437 -4.92 0.92 -11.44
N ALA A 438 -5.77 1.80 -11.97
CA ALA A 438 -5.97 3.13 -11.39
C ALA A 438 -6.72 3.00 -10.05
N ARG A 439 -6.28 3.76 -9.04
CA ARG A 439 -6.82 3.79 -7.67
C ARG A 439 -7.61 5.05 -7.35
N PHE A 440 -7.42 6.11 -8.15
CA PHE A 440 -8.26 7.30 -8.12
C PHE A 440 -8.52 7.81 -9.53
N SER A 441 -9.43 8.77 -9.68
CA SER A 441 -9.82 9.34 -10.98
C SER A 441 -9.04 10.61 -11.29
N GLY A 442 -8.44 10.68 -12.48
CA GLY A 442 -7.76 11.88 -12.96
C GLY A 442 -6.41 12.13 -12.26
N ILE A 443 -5.87 13.32 -12.52
CA ILE A 443 -4.57 13.74 -12.00
C ILE A 443 -4.76 14.43 -10.66
N ILE A 444 -3.99 14.01 -9.66
CA ILE A 444 -3.79 14.77 -8.42
C ILE A 444 -2.51 15.58 -8.58
N THR A 445 -2.58 16.90 -8.34
CA THR A 445 -1.43 17.80 -8.39
C THR A 445 -1.21 18.43 -7.04
N ALA A 446 0.04 18.50 -6.58
CA ALA A 446 0.36 19.19 -5.34
C ALA A 446 0.35 20.72 -5.51
N ASP A 447 -0.28 21.41 -4.56
CA ASP A 447 -0.42 22.86 -4.56
C ASP A 447 0.84 23.53 -4.00
N ALA A 448 1.18 24.70 -4.55
CA ALA A 448 2.28 25.51 -4.06
C ALA A 448 1.85 26.29 -2.81
N ILE A 449 2.49 26.02 -1.67
CA ILE A 449 2.19 26.62 -0.37
C ILE A 449 3.41 27.38 0.14
N ASP A 450 3.16 28.59 0.63
CA ASP A 450 4.19 29.44 1.23
C ASP A 450 4.35 29.10 2.71
N GLU A 451 5.60 28.86 3.12
CA GLU A 451 5.97 28.54 4.50
C GLU A 451 7.21 29.33 4.90
N GLU A 452 7.34 29.65 6.19
CA GLU A 452 8.59 30.18 6.73
C GLU A 452 9.48 29.03 7.21
N LEU A 453 10.68 28.93 6.65
CA LEU A 453 11.68 27.97 7.08
C LEU A 453 12.85 28.72 7.74
N VAL A 454 13.19 28.33 8.97
CA VAL A 454 14.37 28.84 9.66
C VAL A 454 15.57 27.99 9.28
N VAL A 455 16.52 28.59 8.56
CA VAL A 455 17.76 27.93 8.12
C VAL A 455 18.93 28.49 8.91
N ASP A 456 19.60 27.66 9.70
CA ASP A 456 20.84 28.06 10.37
C ASP A 456 22.02 27.97 9.38
N VAL A 457 22.61 29.12 9.05
CA VAL A 457 23.81 29.23 8.23
C VAL A 457 24.95 29.78 9.09
N LYS A 458 25.87 28.90 9.53
CA LYS A 458 27.03 29.23 10.38
C LYS A 458 26.68 29.88 11.74
N GLY A 459 25.58 29.46 12.38
CA GLY A 459 25.12 29.99 13.66
C GLY A 459 24.20 31.21 13.53
N VAL A 460 23.86 31.61 12.30
CA VAL A 460 22.94 32.72 12.03
C VAL A 460 21.61 32.16 11.50
N PRO A 461 20.49 32.32 12.23
CA PRO A 461 19.19 31.91 11.74
C PRO A 461 18.73 32.83 10.62
N LEU A 462 18.50 32.26 9.45
CA LEU A 462 17.92 32.93 8.29
C LEU A 462 16.46 32.50 8.16
N ASN A 463 15.53 33.43 8.36
CA ASN A 463 14.12 33.20 8.05
C ASN A 463 13.94 33.32 6.54
N GLN A 464 13.75 32.19 5.88
CA GLN A 464 13.57 32.09 4.45
C GLN A 464 12.09 31.78 4.17
N VAL A 465 11.42 32.65 3.41
CA VAL A 465 10.11 32.30 2.85
C VAL A 465 10.35 31.29 1.73
N ILE A 466 9.79 30.10 1.89
CA ILE A 466 9.86 29.02 0.93
C ILE A 466 8.50 28.79 0.30
N CYS A 467 8.48 28.34 -0.94
CA CYS A 467 7.31 27.80 -1.62
C CYS A 467 7.56 26.32 -1.85
N ASN A 468 6.79 25.47 -1.19
CA ASN A 468 6.90 24.02 -1.35
C ASN A 468 5.57 23.47 -1.88
N ARG A 469 5.63 22.37 -2.62
CA ARG A 469 4.45 21.66 -3.09
C ARG A 469 3.95 20.70 -2.03
N LYS A 470 2.67 20.80 -1.68
CA LYS A 470 2.02 19.88 -0.73
C LYS A 470 0.66 19.44 -1.23
N LEU A 471 0.27 18.25 -0.83
CA LEU A 471 -1.10 17.78 -0.98
C LEU A 471 -1.96 18.33 0.16
N ASP A 472 -3.22 18.64 -0.14
CA ASP A 472 -4.22 18.72 0.91
C ASP A 472 -4.45 17.33 1.53
N ARG A 473 -5.11 17.30 2.70
CA ARG A 473 -5.33 16.07 3.46
C ARG A 473 -6.15 15.02 2.71
N GLU A 474 -7.10 15.42 1.87
CA GLU A 474 -7.95 14.49 1.12
C GLU A 474 -7.12 13.78 0.04
N ASN A 475 -6.34 14.56 -0.72
CA ASN A 475 -5.47 14.04 -1.76
C ASN A 475 -4.28 13.25 -1.20
N GLU A 476 -3.73 13.66 -0.06
CA GLU A 476 -2.75 12.88 0.70
C GLU A 476 -3.29 11.48 1.02
N ASN A 477 -4.50 11.39 1.59
CA ASN A 477 -5.13 10.12 1.91
C ASN A 477 -5.36 9.25 0.67
N LYS A 478 -5.77 9.83 -0.46
CA LYS A 478 -5.95 9.08 -1.73
C LYS A 478 -4.65 8.47 -2.24
N VAL A 479 -3.55 9.24 -2.20
CA VAL A 479 -2.23 8.77 -2.65
C VAL A 479 -1.69 7.68 -1.72
N VAL A 480 -1.84 7.87 -0.40
CA VAL A 480 -1.47 6.85 0.60
C VAL A 480 -2.28 5.57 0.40
N GLN A 481 -3.60 5.67 0.24
CA GLN A 481 -4.46 4.51 0.01
C GLN A 481 -4.06 3.79 -1.29
N ALA A 482 -3.76 4.55 -2.36
CA ALA A 482 -3.29 3.97 -3.61
C ALA A 482 -1.98 3.18 -3.43
N ALA A 483 -1.02 3.67 -2.63
CA ALA A 483 0.20 2.95 -2.31
C ALA A 483 -0.07 1.67 -1.51
N VAL A 484 -0.89 1.75 -0.46
CA VAL A 484 -1.27 0.62 0.40
C VAL A 484 -1.99 -0.46 -0.40
N ASP A 485 -2.98 -0.09 -1.21
CA ASP A 485 -3.71 -1.02 -2.06
C ASP A 485 -2.81 -1.68 -3.09
N SER A 486 -1.84 -0.93 -3.64
CA SER A 486 -0.89 -1.43 -4.63
C SER A 486 0.00 -2.51 -4.05
N VAL A 487 0.59 -2.30 -2.87
CA VAL A 487 1.48 -3.30 -2.26
C VAL A 487 0.68 -4.51 -1.77
N ASN A 488 -0.54 -4.31 -1.29
CA ASN A 488 -1.44 -5.38 -0.89
C ASN A 488 -1.87 -6.27 -2.06
N GLU A 489 -1.95 -5.71 -3.27
CA GLU A 489 -2.32 -6.46 -4.47
C GLU A 489 -1.12 -7.02 -5.23
N CYS A 490 0.05 -6.38 -5.21
CA CYS A 490 1.15 -6.72 -6.12
C CYS A 490 2.38 -7.33 -5.45
N LEU A 491 2.54 -7.20 -4.12
CA LEU A 491 3.79 -7.54 -3.45
C LEU A 491 3.61 -8.36 -2.19
N ILE A 492 2.85 -7.88 -1.21
CA ILE A 492 2.70 -8.52 0.11
C ILE A 492 2.36 -10.02 -0.01
N PRO A 493 1.44 -10.45 -0.90
CA PRO A 493 1.13 -11.87 -1.02
C PRO A 493 2.22 -12.74 -1.66
N TYR A 494 3.18 -12.14 -2.38
CA TYR A 494 4.08 -12.85 -3.30
C TYR A 494 5.56 -12.68 -3.00
N ASP A 495 5.93 -11.67 -2.22
CA ASP A 495 7.30 -11.38 -1.83
C ASP A 495 7.38 -11.33 -0.30
N ARG A 496 7.84 -12.45 0.28
CA ARG A 496 7.97 -12.59 1.73
C ARG A 496 8.90 -11.54 2.31
N ASP A 497 10.02 -11.25 1.65
CA ASP A 497 11.01 -10.31 2.18
C ASP A 497 10.49 -8.87 2.13
N PHE A 498 9.74 -8.51 1.08
CA PHE A 498 8.99 -7.26 1.07
C PHE A 498 7.94 -7.23 2.19
N ALA A 499 7.15 -8.29 2.35
CA ALA A 499 6.11 -8.36 3.38
C ALA A 499 6.69 -8.20 4.79
N GLU A 500 7.84 -8.83 5.07
CA GLU A 500 8.59 -8.69 6.32
C GLU A 500 9.10 -7.25 6.51
N ALA A 501 9.68 -6.63 5.47
CA ALA A 501 10.16 -5.24 5.55
C ALA A 501 9.04 -4.22 5.72
N PHE A 502 7.85 -4.53 5.20
CA PHE A 502 6.66 -3.68 5.28
C PHE A 502 5.87 -3.88 6.58
N ASP A 503 6.03 -5.01 7.26
CA ASP A 503 5.28 -5.33 8.47
C ASP A 503 5.56 -4.34 9.61
N GLY A 504 4.51 -3.94 10.33
CA GLY A 504 4.58 -2.96 11.42
C GLY A 504 5.00 -1.54 11.01
N THR A 505 5.13 -1.25 9.70
CA THR A 505 5.47 0.09 9.24
C THR A 505 4.27 1.05 9.34
N VAL A 506 4.59 2.32 9.56
CA VAL A 506 3.68 3.45 9.51
C VAL A 506 4.04 4.26 8.27
N VAL A 507 3.01 4.65 7.51
CA VAL A 507 3.17 5.54 6.36
C VAL A 507 3.55 6.95 6.80
N ASP A 508 4.47 7.57 6.07
CA ASP A 508 4.83 8.98 6.20
C ASP A 508 4.34 9.75 4.96
N LYS A 509 4.43 11.09 5.01
CA LYS A 509 3.81 12.00 4.04
C LYS A 509 4.28 11.71 2.61
N PRO A 510 3.34 11.56 1.65
CA PRO A 510 3.68 11.48 0.24
C PRO A 510 4.46 12.71 -0.23
N MET A 511 5.51 12.46 -0.99
CA MET A 511 6.38 13.51 -1.53
C MET A 511 6.15 13.64 -3.04
N PRO A 512 5.69 14.81 -3.54
CA PRO A 512 5.51 15.03 -4.97
C PRO A 512 6.87 15.17 -5.65
N VAL A 513 7.06 14.43 -6.74
CA VAL A 513 8.26 14.48 -7.56
C VAL A 513 7.88 14.78 -9.01
N LYS A 514 8.63 15.70 -9.62
CA LYS A 514 8.54 15.94 -11.06
C LYS A 514 9.57 15.13 -11.81
N SER A 515 9.19 14.63 -12.97
CA SER A 515 10.15 14.06 -13.93
C SER A 515 9.74 14.44 -15.35
N ASP A 516 10.66 14.25 -16.29
CA ASP A 516 10.39 14.46 -17.71
C ASP A 516 9.36 13.46 -18.28
N THR A 517 9.13 12.33 -17.59
CA THR A 517 8.17 11.28 -18.00
C THR A 517 6.82 11.37 -17.28
N GLY A 518 6.65 12.34 -16.37
CA GLY A 518 5.42 12.57 -15.62
C GLY A 518 5.65 12.90 -14.14
N GLU A 519 4.65 13.49 -13.48
CA GLU A 519 4.68 13.68 -12.03
C GLU A 519 4.31 12.38 -11.31
N TYR A 520 4.91 12.12 -10.16
CA TYR A 520 4.63 10.95 -9.34
C TYR A 520 4.81 11.27 -7.85
N TYR A 521 4.40 10.34 -6.99
CA TYR A 521 4.55 10.45 -5.55
C TYR A 521 5.45 9.34 -5.01
N LEU A 522 6.36 9.73 -4.11
CA LEU A 522 7.08 8.80 -3.24
C LEU A 522 6.31 8.67 -1.94
N VAL A 523 5.91 7.46 -1.59
CA VAL A 523 5.17 7.15 -0.35
C VAL A 523 6.08 6.30 0.55
N PRO A 524 6.76 6.91 1.53
CA PRO A 524 7.65 6.21 2.44
C PRO A 524 6.90 5.50 3.58
N PHE A 525 7.38 4.33 3.98
CA PHE A 525 6.88 3.50 5.08
C PHE A 525 8.03 3.16 6.03
N GLY A 526 7.85 3.39 7.33
CA GLY A 526 8.91 3.19 8.33
C GLY A 526 8.38 2.88 9.74
N ILE A 527 9.25 2.47 10.66
CA ILE A 527 8.85 2.03 12.01
C ILE A 527 8.46 3.21 12.92
N VAL A 528 8.90 4.43 12.59
CA VAL A 528 8.60 5.63 13.37
C VAL A 528 8.18 6.76 12.43
N SER A 529 7.08 7.45 12.75
CA SER A 529 6.49 8.55 11.97
C SER A 529 7.32 9.85 11.98
N ASN A 530 8.60 9.81 12.38
CA ASN A 530 9.51 10.95 12.34
C ASN A 530 10.37 11.00 11.07
N GLY A 531 10.01 10.23 10.04
CA GLY A 531 10.41 10.44 8.64
C GLY A 531 11.89 10.25 8.32
N ARG A 532 12.61 9.45 9.12
CA ARG A 532 14.07 9.25 8.93
C ARG A 532 14.54 7.81 9.03
N SER A 533 13.65 6.86 9.23
CA SER A 533 13.98 5.43 9.19
C SER A 533 12.89 4.75 8.38
N VAL A 534 13.15 4.58 7.09
CA VAL A 534 12.23 4.04 6.10
C VAL A 534 12.67 2.64 5.73
N SER A 535 11.72 1.71 5.72
CA SER A 535 11.90 0.32 5.32
C SER A 535 11.46 0.08 3.89
N ALA A 536 10.45 0.82 3.41
CA ALA A 536 9.93 0.69 2.06
C ALA A 536 9.51 2.04 1.48
N VAL A 537 9.66 2.21 0.17
CA VAL A 537 9.18 3.36 -0.57
C VAL A 537 8.40 2.88 -1.78
N ILE A 538 7.18 3.38 -1.91
CA ILE A 538 6.26 3.03 -3.00
C ILE A 538 6.12 4.22 -3.93
N VAL A 539 6.26 3.98 -5.23
CA VAL A 539 6.06 4.99 -6.27
C VAL A 539 4.66 4.84 -6.85
N VAL A 540 3.89 5.91 -6.74
CA VAL A 540 2.52 6.01 -7.24
C VAL A 540 2.45 7.08 -8.31
N ASP A 541 1.85 6.77 -9.46
CA ASP A 541 1.65 7.73 -10.54
C ASP A 541 0.65 8.83 -10.12
N SER A 542 0.94 10.09 -10.49
CA SER A 542 0.04 11.19 -10.18
C SER A 542 -1.26 11.15 -10.99
N ASP A 543 -1.25 10.50 -12.15
CA ASP A 543 -2.43 10.28 -12.99
C ASP A 543 -3.07 8.93 -12.66
N GLY A 544 -4.17 9.01 -11.91
CA GLY A 544 -4.99 7.87 -11.54
C GLY A 544 -4.41 6.94 -10.46
N GLY A 545 -3.24 7.23 -9.89
CA GLY A 545 -2.76 6.52 -8.70
C GLY A 545 -2.27 5.11 -8.99
N LYS A 546 -1.75 4.88 -10.19
CA LYS A 546 -1.27 3.55 -10.58
C LYS A 546 0.02 3.21 -9.86
N PHE A 547 0.16 1.95 -9.46
CA PHE A 547 1.42 1.41 -8.98
C PHE A 547 2.48 1.50 -10.07
N LYS A 548 3.66 2.03 -9.76
CA LYS A 548 4.80 2.02 -10.69
C LYS A 548 5.83 1.01 -10.21
N GLU A 549 6.31 1.19 -8.99
CA GLU A 549 7.42 0.41 -8.44
C GLU A 549 7.49 0.51 -6.91
N ALA A 550 8.18 -0.44 -6.30
CA ALA A 550 8.50 -0.45 -4.88
C ALA A 550 9.99 -0.73 -4.68
N SER A 551 10.57 -0.18 -3.62
CA SER A 551 11.90 -0.51 -3.12
C SER A 551 11.85 -0.68 -1.61
N TRP A 552 12.63 -1.62 -1.08
CA TRP A 552 12.68 -1.89 0.35
C TRP A 552 14.07 -2.26 0.83
N VAL A 553 14.28 -2.11 2.13
CA VAL A 553 15.49 -2.50 2.84
C VAL A 553 15.11 -3.33 4.05
N LYS A 554 15.95 -4.31 4.38
CA LYS A 554 15.72 -5.16 5.55
C LYS A 554 15.83 -4.38 6.87
N GLU A 555 16.81 -3.48 6.93
CA GLU A 555 17.04 -2.62 8.09
C GLU A 555 16.64 -1.19 7.75
N PRO A 556 15.70 -0.57 8.50
CA PRO A 556 15.23 0.77 8.20
C PRO A 556 16.38 1.79 8.12
N THR A 557 16.44 2.55 7.03
CA THR A 557 17.53 3.49 6.76
C THR A 557 17.04 4.93 6.63
N LYS A 558 17.99 5.88 6.69
CA LYS A 558 17.68 7.29 6.46
C LYS A 558 17.40 7.54 4.97
N TYR A 559 16.13 7.73 4.67
CA TYR A 559 15.68 8.09 3.34
C TYR A 559 15.76 9.59 3.09
N LEU A 560 16.15 9.98 1.87
CA LEU A 560 16.45 11.35 1.45
C LEU A 560 17.32 12.09 2.48
N PRO A 561 18.59 11.67 2.64
CA PRO A 561 19.47 12.17 3.70
C PRO A 561 19.70 13.69 3.63
N VAL A 562 19.55 14.32 2.46
CA VAL A 562 19.57 15.77 2.29
C VAL A 562 18.15 16.31 2.37
N THR A 563 17.87 17.04 3.46
CA THR A 563 16.57 17.71 3.62
C THR A 563 16.51 19.01 2.81
N ALA A 564 15.29 19.53 2.58
CA ALA A 564 15.08 20.87 2.01
C ALA A 564 15.92 21.95 2.72
N GLN A 565 16.02 21.85 4.05
CA GLN A 565 16.81 22.78 4.87
C GLN A 565 18.30 22.64 4.59
N ASP A 566 18.80 21.42 4.42
CA ASP A 566 20.22 21.16 4.12
C ASP A 566 20.58 21.61 2.71
N ALA A 567 19.71 21.36 1.73
CA ALA A 567 19.87 21.86 0.36
C ALA A 567 19.94 23.40 0.32
N LEU A 568 19.08 24.09 1.07
CA LEU A 568 19.15 25.55 1.21
C LEU A 568 20.45 26.02 1.87
N LYS A 569 20.94 25.33 2.91
CA LYS A 569 22.25 25.65 3.52
C LYS A 569 23.39 25.54 2.52
N ILE A 570 23.38 24.50 1.68
CA ILE A 570 24.39 24.27 0.63
C ILE A 570 24.37 25.43 -0.36
N ILE A 571 23.18 25.84 -0.84
CA ILE A 571 23.03 26.96 -1.78
C ILE A 571 23.44 28.29 -1.16
N HIS A 572 23.02 28.59 0.07
CA HIS A 572 23.40 29.84 0.73
C HIS A 572 24.91 29.94 0.96
N LYS A 573 25.58 28.82 1.25
CA LYS A 573 27.05 28.76 1.32
C LYS A 573 27.68 29.13 -0.02
N GLU A 574 27.14 28.62 -1.13
CA GLU A 574 27.61 28.93 -2.48
C GLU A 574 27.37 30.40 -2.86
N MET A 575 26.16 30.93 -2.60
CA MET A 575 25.81 32.33 -2.88
C MET A 575 26.68 33.32 -2.07
N ASN A 576 26.96 33.01 -0.81
CA ASN A 576 27.81 33.84 0.05
C ASN A 576 29.29 33.78 -0.37
N GLY A 577 29.74 32.66 -0.96
CA GLY A 577 31.08 32.55 -1.56
C GLY A 577 31.25 33.40 -2.82
N LYS A 578 30.15 33.82 -3.48
CA LYS A 578 30.14 34.57 -4.75
C LYS A 578 29.68 36.03 -4.63
N SER A 579 29.27 36.49 -3.45
CA SER A 579 28.69 37.83 -3.27
C SER A 579 29.76 38.93 -3.32
N THR A 580 29.95 39.56 -4.49
CA THR A 580 30.56 40.89 -4.58
C THR A 580 29.47 41.94 -4.32
N VAL A 581 29.56 42.64 -3.18
CA VAL A 581 28.62 43.71 -2.86
C VAL A 581 29.01 44.95 -3.66
N ASN A 582 28.22 45.30 -4.66
CA ASN A 582 28.35 46.56 -5.39
C ASN A 582 27.72 47.70 -4.56
N VAL A 583 28.48 48.33 -3.68
CA VAL A 583 28.02 49.54 -2.97
C VAL A 583 28.14 50.72 -3.93
N LEU A 584 27.00 51.33 -4.29
CA LEU A 584 26.97 52.62 -4.99
C LEU A 584 26.97 53.74 -3.95
N GLU A 585 28.15 54.21 -3.58
CA GLU A 585 28.25 55.38 -2.70
C GLU A 585 28.01 56.66 -3.52
N ARG A 586 27.08 57.49 -3.06
CA ARG A 586 26.78 58.79 -3.70
C ARG A 586 27.74 59.83 -3.14
N GLU A 587 28.70 60.26 -3.95
CA GLU A 587 29.71 61.23 -3.54
C GLU A 587 29.04 62.59 -3.26
N LYS A 588 29.04 63.03 -2.00
CA LYS A 588 28.29 64.22 -1.52
C LYS A 588 28.62 65.53 -2.24
N VAL A 589 29.79 65.61 -2.88
CA VAL A 589 30.28 66.86 -3.51
C VAL A 589 29.88 66.94 -4.99
N THR A 590 29.70 65.81 -5.67
CA THR A 590 29.48 65.77 -7.14
C THR A 590 28.14 65.16 -7.53
N GLY A 591 27.49 64.42 -6.63
CA GLY A 591 26.19 63.77 -6.87
C GLY A 591 26.24 62.53 -7.77
N LYS A 592 27.43 62.15 -8.27
CA LYS A 592 27.64 60.92 -9.07
C LYS A 592 27.84 59.70 -8.17
N PHE A 593 27.33 58.56 -8.59
CA PHE A 593 27.55 57.29 -7.92
C PHE A 593 28.90 56.71 -8.32
N LYS A 594 29.71 56.31 -7.34
CA LYS A 594 30.97 55.60 -7.58
C LYS A 594 30.74 54.12 -7.27
N LYS A 595 31.13 53.25 -8.21
CA LYS A 595 31.16 51.81 -8.00
C LYS A 595 32.39 51.49 -7.15
N ILE A 596 32.18 50.92 -5.97
CA ILE A 596 33.26 50.41 -5.13
C ILE A 596 33.05 48.90 -5.05
N ASP A 597 34.03 48.14 -5.54
CA ASP A 597 34.08 46.70 -5.33
C ASP A 597 34.69 46.48 -3.94
N ILE A 598 33.87 46.08 -2.97
CA ILE A 598 34.32 45.70 -1.63
C ILE A 598 34.35 44.17 -1.59
N GLU A 599 35.54 43.59 -1.55
CA GLU A 599 35.74 42.21 -1.09
C GLU A 599 35.66 42.20 0.43
N ASP A 600 34.48 41.93 1.00
CA ASP A 600 34.33 41.87 2.45
C ASP A 600 34.23 40.42 2.94
N ALA A 601 35.31 39.97 3.57
CA ALA A 601 35.34 38.78 4.40
C ALA A 601 34.89 39.16 5.82
N GLY A 602 33.58 39.05 6.10
CA GLY A 602 33.10 38.96 7.49
C GLY A 602 32.21 40.10 7.99
N VAL A 603 31.14 40.45 7.27
CA VAL A 603 30.03 41.19 7.87
C VAL A 603 29.10 40.20 8.56
N ASP A 604 29.26 40.04 9.88
CA ASP A 604 28.24 39.47 10.74
C ASP A 604 26.99 40.35 10.68
N THR A 605 25.89 39.76 10.22
CA THR A 605 24.66 40.47 9.87
C THR A 605 23.91 40.92 11.13
N VAL A 606 24.00 42.21 11.43
CA VAL A 606 23.04 42.94 12.28
C VAL A 606 21.66 42.85 11.61
N GLY A 607 20.63 42.46 12.37
CA GLY A 607 19.27 42.17 11.90
C GLY A 607 18.73 43.10 10.81
N VAL A 608 18.85 42.66 9.56
CA VAL A 608 18.26 43.33 8.40
C VAL A 608 16.81 42.89 8.29
N THR A 609 15.89 43.83 8.50
CA THR A 609 14.46 43.62 8.22
C THR A 609 14.23 43.92 6.74
N TYR A 610 13.97 42.90 5.94
CA TYR A 610 13.66 43.04 4.51
C TYR A 610 12.24 43.60 4.30
N SER A 611 12.06 44.43 3.28
CA SER A 611 10.72 44.82 2.82
C SER A 611 9.96 43.62 2.24
N GLU A 612 8.63 43.65 2.22
CA GLU A 612 7.82 42.57 1.64
C GLU A 612 8.15 42.30 0.15
N ALA A 613 8.51 43.34 -0.60
CA ALA A 613 8.97 43.19 -1.98
C ALA A 613 10.32 42.46 -2.08
N GLU A 614 11.25 42.73 -1.16
CA GLU A 614 12.53 42.03 -1.09
C GLU A 614 12.36 40.59 -0.62
N LYS A 615 11.50 40.34 0.37
CA LYS A 615 11.11 38.97 0.78
C LYS A 615 10.53 38.19 -0.41
N GLN A 616 9.65 38.81 -1.19
CA GLN A 616 9.07 38.18 -2.38
C GLN A 616 10.13 37.90 -3.46
N SER A 617 11.07 38.82 -3.69
CA SER A 617 12.18 38.62 -4.66
C SER A 617 13.20 37.55 -4.24
N ARG A 618 13.27 37.26 -2.94
CA ARG A 618 14.17 36.25 -2.35
C ARG A 618 13.46 34.95 -2.00
N LYS A 619 12.17 34.84 -2.29
CA LYS A 619 11.38 33.63 -2.06
C LYS A 619 12.02 32.46 -2.80
N ALA A 620 12.27 31.37 -2.08
CA ALA A 620 12.86 30.16 -2.64
C ALA A 620 11.74 29.19 -3.02
N TYR A 621 11.73 28.72 -4.26
CA TYR A 621 10.80 27.67 -4.71
C TYR A 621 11.52 26.34 -4.66
N LEU A 622 11.01 25.39 -3.88
CA LEU A 622 11.61 24.07 -3.68
C LEU A 622 10.71 23.01 -4.30
N GLU A 623 11.32 22.16 -5.13
CA GLU A 623 10.65 21.02 -5.75
C GLU A 623 11.59 19.82 -5.76
N LEU A 624 11.08 18.62 -5.52
CA LEU A 624 11.82 17.39 -5.82
C LEU A 624 11.70 17.08 -7.31
N VAL A 625 12.83 16.78 -7.95
CA VAL A 625 12.89 16.48 -9.38
C VAL A 625 13.75 15.25 -9.66
N CYS A 626 13.30 14.37 -10.54
CA CYS A 626 14.10 13.26 -11.06
C CYS A 626 14.77 13.70 -12.37
N ARG A 627 16.11 13.68 -12.42
CA ARG A 627 16.93 14.16 -13.56
C ARG A 627 17.68 13.04 -14.30
N GLY A 628 17.07 11.86 -14.41
CA GLY A 628 17.68 10.70 -15.08
C GLY A 628 18.53 9.79 -14.17
N GLY A 629 18.42 9.98 -12.85
CA GLY A 629 18.91 9.04 -11.84
C GLY A 629 17.78 8.16 -11.28
N SER A 630 17.98 7.60 -10.10
CA SER A 630 16.95 6.83 -9.39
C SER A 630 15.65 7.62 -9.20
N THR A 631 14.53 6.99 -9.53
CA THR A 631 13.18 7.45 -9.18
C THR A 631 13.00 7.59 -7.66
N TYR A 632 13.77 6.86 -6.85
CA TYR A 632 13.73 6.93 -5.38
C TYR A 632 14.62 8.01 -4.78
N TYR A 633 15.60 8.55 -5.51
CA TYR A 633 16.52 9.56 -4.98
C TYR A 633 16.48 10.84 -5.82
N PRO A 634 15.35 11.56 -5.84
CA PRO A 634 15.24 12.81 -6.58
C PRO A 634 16.14 13.91 -6.00
N ASP A 635 16.50 14.86 -6.85
CA ASP A 635 17.24 16.05 -6.47
C ASP A 635 16.31 17.14 -5.92
N TRP A 636 16.83 17.98 -5.04
CA TRP A 636 16.20 19.26 -4.72
C TRP A 636 16.48 20.28 -5.81
N LYS A 637 15.45 20.67 -6.57
CA LYS A 637 15.47 21.86 -7.43
C LYS A 637 15.04 23.06 -6.61
N ILE A 638 15.92 24.05 -6.50
CA ILE A 638 15.69 25.26 -5.73
C ILE A 638 15.84 26.46 -6.65
N THR A 639 14.79 27.27 -6.77
CA THR A 639 14.81 28.51 -7.57
C THR A 639 14.73 29.73 -6.66
N ILE A 640 15.69 30.64 -6.76
CA ILE A 640 15.76 31.90 -6.00
C ILE A 640 15.98 33.04 -6.99
N GLY A 641 14.98 33.89 -7.18
CA GLY A 641 14.99 34.90 -8.24
C GLY A 641 15.06 34.24 -9.63
N GLU A 642 16.10 34.57 -10.40
CA GLU A 642 16.33 34.00 -11.75
C GLU A 642 17.28 32.79 -11.74
N SER A 643 17.84 32.42 -10.59
CA SER A 643 18.81 31.32 -10.49
C SER A 643 18.14 30.01 -10.08
N THR A 644 18.53 28.92 -10.73
CA THR A 644 18.11 27.55 -10.38
C THR A 644 19.31 26.72 -9.97
N TYR A 645 19.15 26.04 -8.84
CA TYR A 645 20.14 25.18 -8.22
C TYR A 645 19.57 23.77 -8.08
N TYR A 646 20.43 22.77 -8.16
CA TYR A 646 20.08 21.37 -7.95
C TYR A 646 21.01 20.77 -6.90
N VAL A 647 20.45 20.11 -5.90
CA VAL A 647 21.22 19.43 -4.85
C VAL A 647 20.81 17.97 -4.81
N ASN A 648 21.74 17.04 -5.06
CA ASN A 648 21.48 15.61 -4.97
C ASN A 648 21.45 15.12 -3.51
N GLN A 649 21.17 13.85 -3.30
CA GLN A 649 21.06 13.26 -1.97
C GLN A 649 22.43 13.03 -1.29
N GLU A 650 23.53 13.20 -2.02
CA GLU A 650 24.90 13.22 -1.51
C GLU A 650 25.31 14.63 -1.04
N GLY A 651 24.49 15.65 -1.33
CA GLY A 651 24.74 17.05 -0.97
C GLY A 651 25.61 17.80 -1.97
N GLU A 652 25.79 17.25 -3.17
CA GLU A 652 26.50 17.88 -4.27
C GLU A 652 25.60 18.89 -4.98
N LEU A 653 26.17 20.05 -5.29
CA LEU A 653 25.46 21.18 -5.90
C LEU A 653 25.79 21.27 -7.39
N THR A 654 24.76 21.29 -8.24
CA THR A 654 24.89 21.67 -9.66
C THR A 654 24.06 22.92 -9.96
N THR A 655 24.61 23.81 -10.79
CA THR A 655 23.95 25.06 -11.22
C THR A 655 23.75 25.05 -12.71
N THR A 656 22.58 25.46 -13.18
CA THR A 656 22.29 25.73 -14.60
C THR A 656 22.47 27.18 -14.96
#